data_AF-A0A946VCD6-F1
#
_entry.id   AF-A0A946VCD6-F1
#
_cell.length_a   1.000
_cell.length_b   1.000
_cell.length_c   1.000
_cell.angle_alpha   90.00
_cell.angle_beta   90.00
_cell.angle_gamma   90.00
#
_symmetry.space_group_name_H-M   'P 1'
#
loop_
_entity.id
_entity.type
_entity.pdbx_description
1 polymer ?
#
loop_
_entity_poly.entity_id
_entity_poly.type
_entity_poly.pdbx_seq_one_letter_code
_entity_poly.pdbx_strand_id
1 'polypeptide(L)'
;FNAAVFCISLMESLVVLGLLIPGAAMLFGAGALVATGALPLYPVLFWTIAGAITGDCLSYFLGHHYHQRLRVMWPFRRYPELVNRGVDFFVRHGGKSIFMARFIGPLRPIVPAIAGMMNMTPGRFLLIDVFACILWAPAYILPGIVFGASLGLAAEVAGRLVVLLVTITACVWLGFWLAGSLVRLLRPHAVNALDRILNWSRDHPRIQPLAGSLLDPDHPEARGLATLSALFFITLWLMLLISTQVLNGQLLGGIDTYLFHTFEQLRTPWVDSAMVFFNGLGNQTLLAIVLTGGCLWLFWQGRIQAALHWLAAYLCAGLLTWILKFTARIDPPLDFIDSYSFPGAHTTMSLVVYGFLALLIARELPVSRRWLPYMTAGLLVAPIALSRVYLGAQWFSDVLAGVSLGVIWVTLIGIAYDRHPAPRLPVRRLLLVATTLLLIAVSWQTRTHYSAELALYAPRIQTQVISQDDWITSDWQSLPVHRIDIEGEHDQPINFQWGGSLPALQQALASQGWSPAPAINPVSAMNWLAPEPAISALPVLPEVNDGRHQVLLMIAPRDAAENNLTVLRLWPSDRQLADSGARIWAGKVATLYVEDRLRLISYLRAGDDYIKPLDVLLTSLQNSSMVETRLVKRTVPAQSGYWDGMVLLAWEDSRAAHVPAVAPLSTARSRWDNSTRLLNGLVK
;
A
#
# COMPACT_ATOMS: atom_id res chain seq x y z
N PHE A 1 30.70 4.89 -3.52
CA PHE A 1 29.75 3.85 -3.10
C PHE A 1 30.36 2.85 -2.10
N ASN A 2 31.43 2.14 -2.44
CA ASN A 2 32.10 1.16 -1.54
C ASN A 2 32.38 1.70 -0.12
N ALA A 3 32.87 2.93 -0.02
CA ALA A 3 33.10 3.61 1.26
C ALA A 3 31.79 3.80 2.09
N ALA A 4 30.66 4.02 1.42
CA ALA A 4 29.38 4.17 2.10
C ALA A 4 28.91 2.84 2.72
N VAL A 5 29.01 1.72 1.98
CA VAL A 5 28.68 0.38 2.51
C VAL A 5 29.56 0.02 3.70
N PHE A 6 30.86 0.31 3.59
CA PHE A 6 31.80 0.13 4.70
C PHE A 6 31.40 0.97 5.92
N CYS A 7 31.16 2.27 5.75
CA CYS A 7 30.78 3.16 6.84
C CYS A 7 29.43 2.75 7.49
N ILE A 8 28.44 2.35 6.69
CA ILE A 8 27.14 1.89 7.20
C ILE A 8 27.34 0.64 8.08
N SER A 9 28.07 -0.36 7.59
CA SER A 9 28.28 -1.59 8.33
C SER A 9 29.16 -1.38 9.58
N LEU A 10 30.14 -0.48 9.49
CA LEU A 10 30.95 -0.05 10.62
C LEU A 10 30.11 0.62 11.70
N MET A 11 29.31 1.63 11.33
CA MET A 11 28.48 2.36 12.30
C MET A 11 27.39 1.47 12.89
N GLU A 12 26.87 0.51 12.12
CA GLU A 12 25.92 -0.49 12.58
C GLU A 12 26.51 -1.46 13.63
N SER A 13 27.79 -1.78 13.50
CA SER A 13 28.50 -2.71 14.40
C SER A 13 29.16 -1.99 15.58
N LEU A 14 29.15 -0.65 15.57
CA LEU A 14 29.72 0.18 16.62
C LEU A 14 28.74 0.28 17.81
N VAL A 15 29.29 0.15 19.01
CA VAL A 15 28.53 0.27 20.27
C VAL A 15 27.78 1.61 20.29
N VAL A 16 26.51 1.60 20.73
CA VAL A 16 25.60 2.78 20.73
C VAL A 16 25.09 3.20 19.35
N LEU A 17 25.96 3.43 18.36
CA LEU A 17 25.53 3.87 17.02
C LEU A 17 24.71 2.78 16.31
N GLY A 18 25.06 1.51 16.53
CA GLY A 18 24.35 0.37 15.98
C GLY A 18 22.92 0.16 16.49
N LEU A 19 22.50 0.87 17.55
CA LEU A 19 21.11 0.88 18.02
C LEU A 19 20.27 1.95 17.33
N LEU A 20 20.90 2.98 16.75
CA LEU A 20 20.22 4.09 16.09
C LEU A 20 20.04 3.85 14.59
N ILE A 21 20.99 3.16 13.96
CA ILE A 21 21.00 2.96 12.52
C ILE A 21 20.33 1.61 12.19
N PRO A 22 19.27 1.61 11.35
CA PRO A 22 18.59 0.40 10.93
C PRO A 22 19.39 -0.33 9.84
N GLY A 23 20.60 -0.79 10.14
CA GLY A 23 21.49 -1.29 9.09
C GLY A 23 21.05 -2.61 8.44
N ALA A 24 20.24 -3.44 9.13
CA ALA A 24 19.55 -4.58 8.52
C ALA A 24 18.68 -4.15 7.31
N ALA A 25 17.97 -3.02 7.43
CA ALA A 25 17.18 -2.47 6.33
C ALA A 25 18.07 -1.88 5.23
N MET A 26 19.20 -1.26 5.59
CA MET A 26 20.15 -0.70 4.63
C MET A 26 20.88 -1.79 3.82
N LEU A 27 21.28 -2.89 4.45
CA LEU A 27 21.92 -4.03 3.79
C LEU A 27 20.94 -4.81 2.93
N PHE A 28 19.69 -4.94 3.38
CA PHE A 28 18.61 -5.44 2.55
C PHE A 28 18.41 -4.56 1.31
N GLY A 29 18.38 -3.24 1.47
CA GLY A 29 18.30 -2.28 0.37
C GLY A 29 19.51 -2.33 -0.58
N ALA A 30 20.71 -2.50 -0.03
CA ALA A 30 21.92 -2.72 -0.84
C ALA A 30 21.82 -4.01 -1.66
N GLY A 31 21.26 -5.09 -1.08
CA GLY A 31 20.93 -6.30 -1.81
C GLY A 31 19.92 -6.07 -2.94
N ALA A 32 18.89 -5.27 -2.71
CA ALA A 32 17.93 -4.92 -3.75
C ALA A 32 18.57 -4.14 -4.91
N LEU A 33 19.50 -3.22 -4.61
CA LEU A 33 20.28 -2.49 -5.61
C LEU A 33 21.30 -3.37 -6.35
N VAL A 34 21.83 -4.41 -5.71
CA VAL A 34 22.62 -5.44 -6.40
C VAL A 34 21.74 -6.19 -7.41
N ALA A 35 20.48 -6.47 -7.06
CA ALA A 35 19.56 -7.15 -7.97
C ALA A 35 19.23 -6.34 -9.23
N THR A 36 19.11 -5.01 -9.12
CA THR A 36 18.89 -4.14 -10.29
C THR A 36 20.11 -4.06 -11.20
N GLY A 37 21.29 -4.45 -10.72
CA GLY A 37 22.57 -4.34 -11.43
C GLY A 37 23.28 -3.02 -11.19
N ALA A 38 22.71 -2.14 -10.36
CA ALA A 38 23.35 -0.88 -9.98
C ALA A 38 24.64 -1.10 -9.17
N LEU A 39 24.73 -2.22 -8.45
CA LEU A 39 25.85 -2.55 -7.59
C LEU A 39 26.42 -3.95 -7.86
N PRO A 40 27.75 -4.10 -7.91
CA PRO A 40 28.37 -5.42 -8.00
C PRO A 40 28.30 -6.15 -6.64
N LEU A 41 27.90 -7.43 -6.65
CA LEU A 41 27.72 -8.26 -5.45
C LEU A 41 28.99 -8.42 -4.61
N TYR A 42 30.10 -8.80 -5.25
CA TYR A 42 31.33 -9.16 -4.53
C TYR A 42 31.94 -7.98 -3.74
N PRO A 43 32.04 -6.75 -4.29
CA PRO A 43 32.47 -5.59 -3.52
C PRO A 43 31.53 -5.28 -2.35
N VAL A 44 30.20 -5.38 -2.53
CA VAL A 44 29.24 -5.11 -1.46
C VAL A 44 29.44 -6.08 -0.29
N LEU A 45 29.57 -7.39 -0.57
CA LEU A 45 29.85 -8.39 0.45
C LEU A 45 31.17 -8.12 1.17
N PHE A 46 32.25 -7.86 0.43
CA PHE A 46 33.57 -7.60 0.99
C PHE A 46 33.58 -6.38 1.92
N TRP A 47 33.06 -5.24 1.46
CA TRP A 47 33.07 -4.00 2.25
C TRP A 47 32.10 -4.06 3.44
N THR A 48 31.00 -4.83 3.32
CA THR A 48 30.11 -5.10 4.45
C THR A 48 30.86 -5.90 5.52
N ILE A 49 31.49 -7.01 5.15
CA ILE A 49 32.25 -7.85 6.09
C ILE A 49 33.39 -7.04 6.75
N ALA A 50 34.16 -6.29 5.96
CA ALA A 50 35.26 -5.48 6.47
C ALA A 50 34.80 -4.37 7.42
N GLY A 51 33.70 -3.67 7.08
CA GLY A 51 33.11 -2.63 7.92
C GLY A 51 32.63 -3.18 9.26
N ALA A 52 31.93 -4.32 9.20
CA ALA A 52 31.37 -4.96 10.40
C ALA A 52 32.48 -5.42 11.37
N ILE A 53 33.50 -6.15 10.87
CA ILE A 53 34.65 -6.58 11.68
C ILE A 53 35.32 -5.36 12.33
N THR A 54 35.48 -4.27 11.59
CA THR A 54 36.13 -3.05 12.10
C THR A 54 35.31 -2.42 13.23
N GLY A 55 33.99 -2.33 13.07
CA GLY A 55 33.08 -1.79 14.10
C GLY A 55 33.03 -2.66 15.36
N ASP A 56 32.99 -3.98 15.20
CA ASP A 56 32.98 -4.94 16.32
C ASP A 56 34.31 -4.92 17.08
N CYS A 57 35.44 -4.83 16.37
CA CYS A 57 36.76 -4.66 16.99
C CYS A 57 36.85 -3.35 17.79
N LEU A 58 36.38 -2.22 17.24
CA LEU A 58 36.36 -0.95 17.96
C LEU A 58 35.52 -1.04 19.24
N SER A 59 34.33 -1.64 19.14
CA SER A 59 33.45 -1.89 20.28
C SER A 59 34.10 -2.77 21.34
N TYR A 60 34.79 -3.84 20.93
CA TYR A 60 35.55 -4.72 21.81
C TYR A 60 36.68 -4.00 22.53
N PHE A 61 37.49 -3.22 21.83
CA PHE A 61 38.60 -2.47 22.44
C PHE A 61 38.10 -1.38 23.39
N LEU A 62 36.97 -0.73 23.09
CA LEU A 62 36.31 0.18 24.03
C LEU A 62 35.89 -0.57 25.32
N GLY A 63 35.29 -1.74 25.18
CA GLY A 63 34.96 -2.61 26.31
C GLY A 63 36.18 -3.01 27.14
N HIS A 64 37.28 -3.36 26.46
CA HIS A 64 38.52 -3.78 27.09
C HIS A 64 39.26 -2.62 27.77
N HIS A 65 39.21 -1.41 27.23
CA HIS A 65 39.88 -0.25 27.84
C HIS A 65 39.12 0.28 29.07
N TYR A 66 37.79 0.34 29.01
CA TYR A 66 36.98 0.95 30.07
C TYR A 66 36.47 -0.06 31.13
N HIS A 67 36.48 -1.36 30.84
CA HIS A 67 36.00 -2.43 31.74
C HIS A 67 34.68 -2.06 32.44
N GLN A 68 34.61 -2.21 33.77
CA GLN A 68 33.45 -1.89 34.61
C GLN A 68 33.02 -0.41 34.52
N ARG A 69 33.93 0.51 34.14
CA ARG A 69 33.58 1.94 33.98
C ARG A 69 32.62 2.17 32.83
N LEU A 70 32.55 1.26 31.85
CA LEU A 70 31.59 1.36 30.74
C LEU A 70 30.13 1.40 31.24
N ARG A 71 29.83 0.72 32.36
CA ARG A 71 28.47 0.68 32.94
C ARG A 71 27.99 2.02 33.51
N VAL A 72 28.92 2.87 33.95
CA VAL A 72 28.60 4.15 34.58
C VAL A 72 28.68 5.33 33.61
N MET A 73 29.19 5.10 32.39
CA MET A 73 29.24 6.10 31.33
C MET A 73 27.93 6.21 30.55
N TRP A 74 27.67 7.40 30.02
CA TRP A 74 26.56 7.62 29.09
C TRP A 74 26.90 6.97 27.74
N PRO A 75 25.99 6.23 27.07
CA PRO A 75 24.57 6.01 27.37
C PRO A 75 24.23 4.76 28.19
N PHE A 76 25.20 3.90 28.54
CA PHE A 76 24.96 2.64 29.27
C PHE A 76 24.32 2.84 30.64
N ARG A 77 24.64 3.95 31.32
CA ARG A 77 23.99 4.37 32.57
C ARG A 77 22.47 4.56 32.43
N ARG A 78 22.00 4.95 31.24
CA ARG A 78 20.56 5.20 30.95
C ARG A 78 19.81 3.90 30.63
N TYR A 79 20.51 2.84 30.23
CA TYR A 79 19.93 1.56 29.83
C TYR A 79 20.61 0.35 30.52
N PRO A 80 20.58 0.28 31.86
CA PRO A 80 21.27 -0.77 32.61
C PRO A 80 20.73 -2.18 32.30
N GLU A 81 19.44 -2.30 31.98
CA GLU A 81 18.83 -3.59 31.64
C GLU A 81 19.44 -4.24 30.40
N LEU A 82 19.76 -3.46 29.36
CA LEU A 82 20.35 -4.00 28.11
C LEU A 82 21.76 -4.54 28.35
N VAL A 83 22.55 -3.83 29.17
CA VAL A 83 23.89 -4.26 29.57
C VAL A 83 23.81 -5.53 30.41
N ASN A 84 22.90 -5.58 31.39
CA ASN A 84 22.73 -6.76 32.25
C ASN A 84 22.29 -7.97 31.43
N ARG A 85 21.32 -7.82 30.51
CA ARG A 85 20.92 -8.90 29.58
C ARG A 85 22.07 -9.38 28.71
N GLY A 86 22.89 -8.46 28.20
CA GLY A 86 24.07 -8.81 27.41
C GLY A 86 25.14 -9.56 28.24
N VAL A 87 25.34 -9.18 29.50
CA VAL A 87 26.25 -9.86 30.42
C VAL A 87 25.73 -11.25 30.75
N ASP A 88 24.45 -11.38 31.11
CA ASP A 88 23.82 -12.68 31.37
C ASP A 88 23.89 -13.59 30.14
N PHE A 89 23.70 -13.03 28.95
CA PHE A 89 23.81 -13.73 27.69
C PHE A 89 25.24 -14.23 27.42
N PHE A 90 26.24 -13.37 27.67
CA PHE A 90 27.66 -13.71 27.54
C PHE A 90 28.10 -14.77 28.57
N VAL A 91 27.65 -14.67 29.82
CA VAL A 91 27.94 -15.65 30.88
C VAL A 91 27.36 -17.02 30.53
N ARG A 92 26.15 -17.09 29.96
CA ARG A 92 25.50 -18.37 29.61
C ARG A 92 26.10 -19.04 28.38
N HIS A 93 26.52 -18.28 27.37
CA HIS A 93 26.93 -18.83 26.06
C HIS A 93 28.43 -18.67 25.74
N GLY A 94 29.18 -17.93 26.57
CA GLY A 94 30.61 -17.67 26.38
C GLY A 94 30.90 -17.09 24.99
N GLY A 95 31.98 -17.53 24.34
CA GLY A 95 32.33 -17.05 22.99
C GLY A 95 31.24 -17.26 21.94
N LYS A 96 30.34 -18.25 22.09
CA LYS A 96 29.20 -18.46 21.16
C LYS A 96 28.22 -17.29 21.17
N SER A 97 28.20 -16.50 22.24
CA SER A 97 27.33 -15.34 22.33
C SER A 97 27.64 -14.29 21.27
N ILE A 98 28.91 -14.15 20.85
CA ILE A 98 29.32 -13.16 19.83
C ILE A 98 28.65 -13.49 18.49
N PHE A 99 28.67 -14.78 18.11
CA PHE A 99 27.99 -15.26 16.92
C PHE A 99 26.47 -15.11 17.03
N MET A 100 25.86 -15.58 18.11
CA MET A 100 24.39 -15.58 18.27
C MET A 100 23.83 -14.16 18.39
N ALA A 101 24.53 -13.27 19.08
CA ALA A 101 24.09 -11.89 19.27
C ALA A 101 23.97 -11.13 17.95
N ARG A 102 24.73 -11.52 16.92
CA ARG A 102 24.69 -10.89 15.59
C ARG A 102 23.32 -10.99 14.91
N PHE A 103 22.55 -12.03 15.25
CA PHE A 103 21.19 -12.26 14.76
C PHE A 103 20.10 -11.78 15.73
N ILE A 104 20.47 -11.22 16.90
CA ILE A 104 19.56 -10.73 17.94
C ILE A 104 19.69 -9.21 18.04
N GLY A 105 18.80 -8.49 17.34
CA GLY A 105 18.91 -7.04 17.07
C GLY A 105 19.39 -6.16 18.25
N PRO A 106 18.74 -6.18 19.42
CA PRO A 106 19.12 -5.30 20.53
C PRO A 106 20.45 -5.65 21.21
N LEU A 107 20.93 -6.90 21.08
CA LEU A 107 22.14 -7.37 21.75
C LEU A 107 23.39 -7.20 20.86
N ARG A 108 23.22 -7.21 19.54
CA ARG A 108 24.29 -7.14 18.54
C ARG A 108 25.35 -6.06 18.82
N PRO A 109 25.01 -4.75 18.92
CA PRO A 109 26.03 -3.72 19.07
C PRO A 109 26.68 -3.71 20.47
N ILE A 110 26.13 -4.43 21.46
CA ILE A 110 26.57 -4.36 22.86
C ILE A 110 27.49 -5.53 23.21
N VAL A 111 27.25 -6.72 22.63
CA VAL A 111 27.98 -7.95 22.99
C VAL A 111 29.49 -7.89 22.71
N PRO A 112 30.00 -7.29 21.61
CA PRO A 112 31.44 -7.10 21.41
C PRO A 112 32.08 -6.28 22.55
N ALA A 113 31.43 -5.19 22.98
CA ALA A 113 31.91 -4.38 24.10
C ALA A 113 31.85 -5.13 25.43
N ILE A 114 30.84 -5.97 25.65
CA ILE A 114 30.76 -6.83 26.84
C ILE A 114 31.87 -7.88 26.83
N ALA A 115 32.18 -8.48 25.67
CA ALA A 115 33.26 -9.45 25.53
C ALA A 115 34.62 -8.82 25.90
N GLY A 116 34.86 -7.57 25.50
CA GLY A 116 36.04 -6.80 25.90
C GLY A 116 36.04 -6.46 27.40
N MET A 117 34.90 -6.04 27.95
CA MET A 117 34.74 -5.76 29.39
C MET A 117 35.03 -6.98 30.26
N MET A 118 34.70 -8.18 29.79
CA MET A 118 34.91 -9.44 30.48
C MET A 118 36.30 -10.07 30.24
N ASN A 119 37.25 -9.34 29.65
CA ASN A 119 38.62 -9.80 29.40
C ASN A 119 38.70 -11.10 28.58
N MET A 120 37.84 -11.25 27.58
CA MET A 120 38.04 -12.26 26.56
C MET A 120 39.38 -12.04 25.86
N THR A 121 40.07 -13.09 25.40
CA THR A 121 41.33 -12.91 24.66
C THR A 121 41.06 -12.40 23.23
N PRO A 122 41.78 -11.37 22.73
CA PRO A 122 41.51 -10.76 21.42
C PRO A 122 41.48 -11.74 20.25
N GLY A 123 42.38 -12.73 20.24
CA GLY A 123 42.43 -13.75 19.16
C GLY A 123 41.18 -14.63 19.11
N ARG A 124 40.63 -15.04 20.26
CA ARG A 124 39.37 -15.80 20.31
C ARG A 124 38.17 -14.94 19.89
N PHE A 125 38.18 -13.65 20.24
CA PHE A 125 37.13 -12.72 19.83
C PHE A 125 37.13 -12.56 18.30
N LEU A 126 38.28 -12.23 17.72
CA LEU A 126 38.42 -11.97 16.29
C LEU A 126 38.04 -13.20 15.44
N LEU A 127 38.46 -14.41 15.84
CA LEU A 127 38.12 -15.63 15.10
C LEU A 127 36.61 -15.87 15.03
N ILE A 128 35.91 -15.70 16.15
CA ILE A 128 34.46 -15.89 16.22
C ILE A 128 33.73 -14.76 15.47
N ASP A 129 34.22 -13.53 15.61
CA ASP A 129 33.63 -12.36 14.99
C ASP A 129 33.75 -12.37 13.45
N VAL A 130 34.94 -12.71 12.93
CA VAL A 130 35.17 -12.84 11.47
C VAL A 130 34.24 -13.92 10.89
N PHE A 131 34.15 -15.08 11.54
CA PHE A 131 33.24 -16.13 11.12
C PHE A 131 31.77 -15.66 11.15
N ALA A 132 31.37 -14.96 12.21
CA ALA A 132 30.03 -14.40 12.32
C ALA A 132 29.75 -13.36 11.22
N CYS A 133 30.70 -12.48 10.90
CA CYS A 133 30.61 -11.47 9.84
C CYS A 133 30.41 -12.11 8.46
N ILE A 134 31.19 -13.15 8.15
CA ILE A 134 31.14 -13.85 6.85
C ILE A 134 29.77 -14.51 6.64
N LEU A 135 29.17 -15.11 7.67
CA LEU A 135 27.83 -15.70 7.56
C LEU A 135 26.72 -14.64 7.56
N TRP A 136 26.92 -13.55 8.29
CA TRP A 136 25.91 -12.52 8.47
C TRP A 136 25.70 -11.66 7.23
N ALA A 137 26.77 -11.26 6.52
CA ALA A 137 26.62 -10.38 5.35
C ALA A 137 25.74 -11.02 4.25
N PRO A 138 25.95 -12.28 3.81
CA PRO A 138 25.03 -12.95 2.89
C PRO A 138 23.62 -13.12 3.44
N ALA A 139 23.47 -13.41 4.74
CA ALA A 139 22.14 -13.62 5.36
C ALA A 139 21.21 -12.40 5.27
N TYR A 140 21.76 -11.18 5.24
CA TYR A 140 20.98 -9.94 5.09
C TYR A 140 20.94 -9.41 3.65
N ILE A 141 21.99 -9.64 2.86
CA ILE A 141 22.05 -9.17 1.47
C ILE A 141 21.26 -10.08 0.53
N LEU A 142 21.34 -11.41 0.66
CA LEU A 142 20.66 -12.36 -0.25
C LEU A 142 19.14 -12.19 -0.27
N PRO A 143 18.43 -12.06 0.87
CA PRO A 143 16.99 -11.78 0.83
C PRO A 143 16.67 -10.47 0.12
N GLY A 144 17.53 -9.46 0.25
CA GLY A 144 17.43 -8.19 -0.48
C GLY A 144 17.59 -8.37 -1.98
N ILE A 145 18.50 -9.25 -2.43
CA ILE A 145 18.67 -9.58 -3.85
C ILE A 145 17.43 -10.28 -4.40
N VAL A 146 16.92 -11.28 -3.69
CA VAL A 146 15.69 -11.99 -4.08
C VAL A 146 14.52 -11.02 -4.14
N PHE A 147 14.40 -10.13 -3.15
CA PHE A 147 13.37 -9.10 -3.14
C PHE A 147 13.54 -8.09 -4.30
N GLY A 148 14.76 -7.59 -4.55
CA GLY A 148 15.03 -6.67 -5.66
C GLY A 148 14.82 -7.32 -7.03
N ALA A 149 15.15 -8.60 -7.19
CA ALA A 149 14.86 -9.35 -8.40
C ALA A 149 13.35 -9.57 -8.56
N SER A 150 12.65 -9.87 -7.46
CA SER A 150 11.19 -9.93 -7.45
C SER A 150 10.56 -8.57 -7.72
N LEU A 151 11.20 -7.46 -7.31
CA LEU A 151 10.78 -6.10 -7.65
C LEU A 151 11.05 -5.78 -9.11
N GLY A 152 12.11 -6.27 -9.75
CA GLY A 152 12.30 -6.12 -11.20
C GLY A 152 11.23 -6.89 -11.99
N LEU A 153 10.89 -8.10 -11.54
CA LEU A 153 9.79 -8.91 -12.09
C LEU A 153 8.40 -8.33 -11.78
N ALA A 154 8.27 -7.70 -10.61
CA ALA A 154 7.04 -7.06 -10.17
C ALA A 154 7.01 -5.58 -10.54
N ALA A 155 8.06 -4.96 -11.09
CA ALA A 155 8.09 -3.53 -11.43
C ALA A 155 7.07 -3.24 -12.54
N GLU A 156 6.83 -4.19 -13.44
CA GLU A 156 5.73 -4.14 -14.41
C GLU A 156 4.31 -4.18 -13.77
N VAL A 157 4.17 -4.48 -12.46
CA VAL A 157 2.85 -4.66 -11.80
C VAL A 157 2.71 -3.96 -10.42
N ALA A 158 3.79 -3.65 -9.72
CA ALA A 158 3.80 -3.49 -8.26
C ALA A 158 4.71 -2.35 -7.74
N GLY A 159 5.47 -1.66 -8.59
CA GLY A 159 6.31 -0.53 -8.14
C GLY A 159 5.50 0.55 -7.40
N ARG A 160 4.40 0.98 -8.01
CA ARG A 160 3.44 1.93 -7.39
C ARG A 160 2.73 1.35 -6.16
N LEU A 161 2.46 0.06 -6.13
CA LEU A 161 1.83 -0.63 -4.98
C LEU A 161 2.75 -0.64 -3.76
N VAL A 162 4.04 -0.92 -3.95
CA VAL A 162 5.03 -0.92 -2.87
C VAL A 162 5.24 0.50 -2.36
N VAL A 163 5.38 1.49 -3.25
CA VAL A 163 5.48 2.91 -2.85
C VAL A 163 4.24 3.33 -2.07
N LEU A 164 3.04 2.96 -2.54
CA LEU A 164 1.79 3.23 -1.83
C LEU A 164 1.77 2.56 -0.44
N LEU A 165 2.10 1.27 -0.33
CA LEU A 165 2.11 0.55 0.95
C LEU A 165 3.15 1.10 1.92
N VAL A 166 4.35 1.44 1.43
CA VAL A 166 5.40 2.08 2.23
C VAL A 166 4.95 3.46 2.69
N THR A 167 4.33 4.25 1.81
CA THR A 167 3.80 5.57 2.13
C THR A 167 2.69 5.46 3.18
N ILE A 168 1.73 4.54 3.01
CA ILE A 168 0.67 4.28 3.99
C ILE A 168 1.28 3.89 5.34
N THR A 169 2.22 2.94 5.34
CA THR A 169 2.87 2.47 6.57
C THR A 169 3.66 3.57 7.25
N ALA A 170 4.37 4.39 6.49
CA ALA A 170 5.12 5.55 6.97
C ALA A 170 4.18 6.63 7.52
N CYS A 171 3.07 6.93 6.87
CA CYS A 171 2.05 7.86 7.34
C CYS A 171 1.39 7.38 8.63
N VAL A 172 1.05 6.09 8.71
CA VAL A 172 0.50 5.48 9.92
C VAL A 172 1.51 5.56 11.06
N TRP A 173 2.77 5.17 10.82
CA TRP A 173 3.84 5.25 11.81
C TRP A 173 4.11 6.69 12.26
N LEU A 174 4.17 7.64 11.33
CA LEU A 174 4.36 9.07 11.61
C LEU A 174 3.17 9.62 12.39
N GLY A 175 1.95 9.23 12.05
CA GLY A 175 0.74 9.58 12.80
C GLY A 175 0.79 9.10 14.24
N PHE A 176 1.20 7.84 14.46
CA PHE A 176 1.42 7.30 15.82
C PHE A 176 2.53 8.04 16.56
N TRP A 177 3.64 8.31 15.88
CA TRP A 177 4.78 9.02 16.47
C TRP A 177 4.42 10.46 16.83
N LEU A 178 3.71 11.18 15.96
CA LEU A 178 3.22 12.54 16.19
C LEU A 178 2.21 12.56 17.34
N ALA A 179 1.19 11.69 17.32
CA ALA A 179 0.20 11.61 18.40
C ALA A 179 0.89 11.31 19.75
N GLY A 180 1.80 10.34 19.79
CA GLY A 180 2.56 10.00 20.99
C GLY A 180 3.50 11.12 21.45
N SER A 181 4.06 11.90 20.52
CA SER A 181 4.94 13.03 20.83
C SER A 181 4.16 14.26 21.30
N LEU A 182 3.02 14.54 20.66
CA LEU A 182 2.11 15.62 21.03
C LEU A 182 1.55 15.40 22.45
N VAL A 183 1.09 14.17 22.75
CA VAL A 183 0.63 13.82 24.10
C VAL A 183 1.77 13.98 25.11
N ARG A 184 2.99 13.54 24.79
CA ARG A 184 4.14 13.70 25.70
C ARG A 184 4.51 15.16 25.95
N LEU A 185 4.45 16.01 24.92
CA LEU A 185 4.76 17.44 25.00
C LEU A 185 3.69 18.23 25.76
N LEU A 186 2.42 17.94 25.48
CA LEU A 186 1.27 18.66 26.02
C LEU A 186 0.89 18.19 27.42
N ARG A 187 1.16 16.94 27.79
CA ARG A 187 0.82 16.41 29.13
C ARG A 187 1.29 17.30 30.28
N PRO A 188 2.56 17.74 30.39
CA PRO A 188 2.98 18.62 31.48
C PRO A 188 2.30 20.00 31.42
N HIS A 189 2.08 20.56 30.24
CA HIS A 189 1.41 21.85 30.06
C HIS A 189 -0.08 21.79 30.41
N ALA A 190 -0.75 20.71 30.01
CA ALA A 190 -2.16 20.47 30.28
C ALA A 190 -2.40 20.33 31.79
N VAL A 191 -1.54 19.60 32.51
CA VAL A 191 -1.60 19.49 33.97
C VAL A 191 -1.40 20.86 34.63
N ASN A 192 -0.37 21.62 34.22
CA ASN A 192 -0.11 22.96 34.77
C ASN A 192 -1.23 23.98 34.44
N ALA A 193 -1.90 23.83 33.29
CA ALA A 193 -3.06 24.64 32.93
C ALA A 193 -4.29 24.23 33.75
N LEU A 194 -4.47 22.93 33.99
CA LEU A 194 -5.50 22.38 34.86
C LEU A 194 -5.40 22.96 36.27
N ASP A 195 -4.21 22.95 36.85
CA ASP A 195 -3.93 23.48 38.19
C ASP A 195 -4.25 24.98 38.28
N ARG A 196 -3.92 25.75 37.24
CA ARG A 196 -4.27 27.18 37.17
C ARG A 196 -5.77 27.42 37.07
N ILE A 197 -6.47 26.65 36.24
CA ILE A 197 -7.93 26.76 36.08
C ILE A 197 -8.64 26.32 37.36
N LEU A 198 -8.17 25.25 38.01
CA LEU A 198 -8.65 24.78 39.31
C LEU A 198 -8.52 25.84 40.38
N ASN A 199 -7.33 26.43 40.52
CA ASN A 199 -7.08 27.48 41.51
C ASN A 199 -7.95 28.71 41.24
N TRP A 200 -8.05 29.15 39.99
CA TRP A 200 -8.96 30.25 39.61
C TRP A 200 -10.45 29.93 39.84
N SER A 201 -10.86 28.68 39.64
CA SER A 201 -12.24 28.24 39.84
C SER A 201 -12.64 28.17 41.31
N ARG A 202 -11.69 27.93 42.21
CA ARG A 202 -11.92 27.96 43.67
C ARG A 202 -12.31 29.35 44.14
N ASP A 203 -11.88 30.39 43.43
CA ASP A 203 -12.20 31.78 43.72
C ASP A 203 -13.56 32.23 43.14
N HIS A 204 -14.25 31.39 42.35
CA HIS A 204 -15.51 31.72 41.68
C HIS A 204 -16.67 30.77 42.09
N PRO A 205 -17.59 31.19 42.97
CA PRO A 205 -18.61 30.33 43.59
C PRO A 205 -19.58 29.63 42.62
N ARG A 206 -19.81 30.21 41.43
CA ARG A 206 -20.71 29.64 40.42
C ARG A 206 -20.05 28.56 39.55
N ILE A 207 -18.73 28.57 39.46
CA ILE A 207 -17.93 27.70 38.58
C ILE A 207 -17.28 26.56 39.39
N GLN A 208 -17.01 26.81 40.67
CA GLN A 208 -16.45 25.85 41.64
C GLN A 208 -17.14 24.47 41.68
N PRO A 209 -18.49 24.33 41.68
CA PRO A 209 -19.12 23.00 41.65
C PRO A 209 -18.93 22.26 40.32
N LEU A 210 -18.81 22.98 39.21
CA LEU A 210 -18.58 22.41 37.88
C LEU A 210 -17.11 22.04 37.65
N ALA A 211 -16.20 22.92 38.06
CA ALA A 211 -14.76 22.71 37.94
C ALA A 211 -14.22 21.70 38.96
N GLY A 212 -14.67 21.77 40.21
CA GLY A 212 -14.25 20.86 41.28
C GLY A 212 -14.66 19.41 41.02
N SER A 213 -15.83 19.16 40.43
CA SER A 213 -16.26 17.80 40.05
C SER A 213 -15.55 17.26 38.80
N LEU A 214 -15.00 18.14 37.95
CA LEU A 214 -14.33 17.76 36.69
C LEU A 214 -12.82 17.57 36.82
N LEU A 215 -12.20 18.21 37.80
CA LEU A 215 -10.76 18.47 37.79
C LEU A 215 -10.05 18.00 39.07
N ASP A 216 -10.73 17.28 39.98
CA ASP A 216 -10.14 16.87 41.26
C ASP A 216 -8.91 15.94 41.08
N PRO A 217 -7.67 16.39 41.42
CA PRO A 217 -6.43 15.67 41.07
C PRO A 217 -6.28 14.28 41.73
N ASP A 218 -7.00 14.07 42.84
CA ASP A 218 -6.92 12.87 43.67
C ASP A 218 -7.77 11.70 43.13
N HIS A 219 -8.63 11.95 42.13
CA HIS A 219 -9.35 10.90 41.44
C HIS A 219 -8.61 10.46 40.15
N PRO A 220 -8.31 9.15 39.97
CA PRO A 220 -7.64 8.65 38.77
C PRO A 220 -8.44 8.89 37.47
N GLU A 221 -9.75 9.14 37.59
CA GLU A 221 -10.66 9.46 36.47
C GLU A 221 -10.51 10.91 35.97
N ALA A 222 -10.10 11.86 36.81
CA ALA A 222 -9.89 13.26 36.44
C ALA A 222 -8.75 13.43 35.42
N ARG A 223 -7.72 12.59 35.50
CA ARG A 223 -6.61 12.55 34.52
C ARG A 223 -7.11 12.10 33.15
N GLY A 224 -8.05 11.15 33.09
CA GLY A 224 -8.69 10.71 31.85
C GLY A 224 -9.53 11.82 31.22
N LEU A 225 -10.37 12.45 32.02
CA LEU A 225 -11.22 13.59 31.60
C LEU A 225 -10.39 14.78 31.10
N ALA A 226 -9.28 15.11 31.76
CA ALA A 226 -8.38 16.17 31.32
C ALA A 226 -7.75 15.85 29.96
N THR A 227 -7.33 14.60 29.71
CA THR A 227 -6.79 14.20 28.41
C THR A 227 -7.84 14.23 27.30
N LEU A 228 -9.08 13.78 27.57
CA LEU A 228 -10.18 13.85 26.59
C LEU A 228 -10.57 15.30 26.30
N SER A 229 -10.57 16.18 27.30
CA SER A 229 -10.87 17.60 27.14
C SER A 229 -9.79 18.32 26.33
N ALA A 230 -8.51 18.06 26.60
CA ALA A 230 -7.42 18.62 25.81
C ALA A 230 -7.50 18.16 24.34
N LEU A 231 -7.77 16.87 24.10
CA LEU A 231 -7.97 16.35 22.75
C LEU A 231 -9.17 17.00 22.05
N PHE A 232 -10.28 17.19 22.76
CA PHE A 232 -11.45 17.90 22.25
C PHE A 232 -11.09 19.32 21.77
N PHE A 233 -10.43 20.14 22.60
CA PHE A 233 -10.08 21.50 22.21
C PHE A 233 -9.08 21.57 21.05
N ILE A 234 -8.09 20.67 21.01
CA ILE A 234 -7.12 20.60 19.90
C ILE A 234 -7.83 20.25 18.60
N THR A 235 -8.69 19.22 18.61
CA THR A 235 -9.42 18.79 17.42
C THR A 235 -10.50 19.78 16.99
N LEU A 236 -11.11 20.51 17.93
CA LEU A 236 -11.99 21.62 17.64
C LEU A 236 -11.24 22.77 16.96
N TRP A 237 -10.08 23.16 17.49
CA TRP A 237 -9.22 24.17 16.85
C TRP A 237 -8.79 23.74 15.44
N LEU A 238 -8.38 22.48 15.27
CA LEU A 238 -8.03 21.93 13.96
C LEU A 238 -9.22 21.94 12.99
N MET A 239 -10.42 21.58 13.45
CA MET A 239 -11.63 21.61 12.64
C MET A 239 -11.96 23.04 12.17
N LEU A 240 -11.83 24.03 13.05
CA LEU A 240 -12.03 25.44 12.70
C LEU A 240 -10.95 25.94 11.72
N LEU A 241 -9.69 25.56 11.92
CA LEU A 241 -8.60 25.88 11.00
C LEU A 241 -8.83 25.28 9.61
N ILE A 242 -9.20 24.00 9.53
CA ILE A 242 -9.49 23.33 8.25
C ILE A 242 -10.67 24.02 7.57
N SER A 243 -11.77 24.24 8.29
CA SER A 243 -12.97 24.87 7.73
C SER A 243 -12.69 26.27 7.18
N THR A 244 -11.91 27.08 7.90
CA THR A 244 -11.53 28.43 7.42
C THR A 244 -10.60 28.36 6.20
N GLN A 245 -9.65 27.43 6.15
CA GLN A 245 -8.76 27.25 5.01
C GLN A 245 -9.48 26.75 3.76
N VAL A 246 -10.45 25.84 3.93
CA VAL A 246 -11.28 25.30 2.85
C VAL A 246 -12.21 26.38 2.28
N LEU A 247 -12.88 27.15 3.14
CA LEU A 247 -13.79 28.22 2.71
C LEU A 247 -13.06 29.42 2.07
N ASN A 248 -11.81 29.68 2.47
CA ASN A 248 -11.01 30.81 1.97
C ASN A 248 -10.02 30.43 0.85
N GLY A 249 -9.85 29.14 0.53
CA GLY A 249 -9.16 28.65 -0.67
C GLY A 249 -7.63 28.80 -0.75
N GLN A 250 -6.91 29.06 0.34
CA GLN A 250 -5.49 29.46 0.23
C GLN A 250 -4.48 28.30 0.21
N LEU A 251 -4.42 27.45 1.23
CA LEU A 251 -3.37 26.42 1.36
C LEU A 251 -3.86 25.00 1.08
N LEU A 252 -5.04 24.63 1.60
CA LEU A 252 -5.53 23.25 1.49
C LEU A 252 -5.99 22.90 0.07
N GLY A 253 -6.52 23.86 -0.70
CA GLY A 253 -6.97 23.63 -2.07
C GLY A 253 -5.84 23.13 -3.00
N GLY A 254 -4.65 23.73 -2.90
CA GLY A 254 -3.49 23.27 -3.68
C GLY A 254 -3.03 21.86 -3.30
N ILE A 255 -3.08 21.52 -2.01
CA ILE A 255 -2.76 20.16 -1.52
C ILE A 255 -3.81 19.16 -2.00
N ASP A 256 -5.09 19.53 -1.96
CA ASP A 256 -6.21 18.70 -2.39
C ASP A 256 -6.07 18.31 -3.87
N THR A 257 -5.83 19.28 -4.76
CA THR A 257 -5.63 19.03 -6.20
C THR A 257 -4.35 18.22 -6.45
N TYR A 258 -3.24 18.54 -5.77
CA TYR A 258 -1.99 17.79 -5.92
C TYR A 258 -2.16 16.31 -5.54
N LEU A 259 -2.77 16.04 -4.38
CA LEU A 259 -3.00 14.68 -3.91
C LEU A 259 -3.97 13.92 -4.81
N PHE A 260 -5.03 14.59 -5.30
CA PHE A 260 -5.98 14.00 -6.24
C PHE A 260 -5.28 13.49 -7.51
N HIS A 261 -4.52 14.34 -8.20
CA HIS A 261 -3.80 13.93 -9.42
C HIS A 261 -2.71 12.89 -9.15
N THR A 262 -2.04 12.98 -7.98
CA THR A 262 -1.07 11.96 -7.58
C THR A 262 -1.74 10.59 -7.44
N PHE A 263 -2.90 10.52 -6.77
CA PHE A 263 -3.63 9.27 -6.61
C PHE A 263 -4.22 8.77 -7.93
N GLU A 264 -4.69 9.67 -8.80
CA GLU A 264 -5.14 9.34 -10.15
C GLU A 264 -4.05 8.61 -10.94
N GLN A 265 -2.82 9.10 -10.88
CA GLN A 265 -1.67 8.43 -11.48
C GLN A 265 -1.33 7.10 -10.79
N LEU A 266 -1.57 6.96 -9.49
CA LEU A 266 -1.29 5.72 -8.76
C LEU A 266 -2.38 4.64 -8.95
N ARG A 267 -3.46 4.91 -9.69
CA ARG A 267 -4.56 3.95 -9.82
C ARG A 267 -4.17 2.70 -10.59
N THR A 268 -4.54 1.54 -10.03
CA THR A 268 -4.40 0.23 -10.68
C THR A 268 -5.61 -0.63 -10.33
N PRO A 269 -5.99 -1.62 -11.16
CA PRO A 269 -7.19 -2.45 -10.91
C PRO A 269 -7.16 -3.20 -9.56
N TRP A 270 -5.97 -3.62 -9.13
CA TRP A 270 -5.79 -4.32 -7.86
C TRP A 270 -5.93 -3.38 -6.66
N VAL A 271 -5.34 -2.18 -6.74
CA VAL A 271 -5.48 -1.16 -5.69
C VAL A 271 -6.90 -0.63 -5.67
N ASP A 272 -7.53 -0.40 -6.82
CA ASP A 272 -8.93 0.01 -6.92
C ASP A 272 -9.86 -1.00 -6.25
N SER A 273 -9.65 -2.29 -6.51
CA SER A 273 -10.37 -3.38 -5.85
C SER A 273 -10.23 -3.33 -4.32
N ALA A 274 -9.00 -3.19 -3.82
CA ALA A 274 -8.74 -3.09 -2.39
C ALA A 274 -9.34 -1.82 -1.77
N MET A 275 -9.24 -0.68 -2.44
CA MET A 275 -9.74 0.61 -1.96
C MET A 275 -11.27 0.64 -1.97
N VAL A 276 -11.93 0.03 -2.96
CA VAL A 276 -13.39 -0.15 -2.95
C VAL A 276 -13.82 -1.06 -1.78
N PHE A 277 -13.07 -2.13 -1.50
CA PHE A 277 -13.33 -2.96 -0.32
C PHE A 277 -13.23 -2.15 0.98
N PHE A 278 -12.16 -1.37 1.16
CA PHE A 278 -11.99 -0.52 2.34
C PHE A 278 -13.04 0.59 2.42
N ASN A 279 -13.41 1.21 1.30
CA ASN A 279 -14.51 2.18 1.23
C ASN A 279 -15.82 1.56 1.75
N GLY A 280 -16.10 0.30 1.38
CA GLY A 280 -17.26 -0.45 1.83
C GLY A 280 -17.35 -0.61 3.37
N LEU A 281 -16.23 -0.64 4.09
CA LEU A 281 -16.22 -0.72 5.57
C LEU A 281 -16.76 0.55 6.25
N GLY A 282 -16.79 1.66 5.53
CA GLY A 282 -17.38 2.93 5.97
C GLY A 282 -18.79 3.18 5.44
N ASN A 283 -19.38 2.22 4.71
CA ASN A 283 -20.72 2.36 4.13
C ASN A 283 -21.76 2.56 5.25
N GLN A 284 -22.68 3.51 5.06
CA GLN A 284 -23.70 3.87 6.05
C GLN A 284 -24.58 2.68 6.45
N THR A 285 -24.92 1.78 5.52
CA THR A 285 -25.74 0.60 5.82
C THR A 285 -24.99 -0.39 6.70
N LEU A 286 -23.70 -0.62 6.44
CA LEU A 286 -22.85 -1.46 7.27
C LEU A 286 -22.71 -0.87 8.68
N LEU A 287 -22.41 0.43 8.79
CA LEU A 287 -22.31 1.13 10.06
C LEU A 287 -23.63 1.09 10.85
N ALA A 288 -24.77 1.21 10.17
CA ALA A 288 -26.09 1.09 10.78
C ALA A 288 -26.35 -0.32 11.33
N ILE A 289 -25.94 -1.39 10.62
CA ILE A 289 -26.05 -2.78 11.13
C ILE A 289 -25.21 -2.96 12.39
N VAL A 290 -23.95 -2.49 12.38
CA VAL A 290 -23.04 -2.58 13.53
C VAL A 290 -23.58 -1.79 14.73
N LEU A 291 -24.04 -0.56 14.49
CA LEU A 291 -24.62 0.30 15.52
C LEU A 291 -25.90 -0.29 16.10
N THR A 292 -26.85 -0.69 15.26
CA THR A 292 -28.14 -1.23 15.71
C THR A 292 -27.97 -2.56 16.44
N GLY A 293 -27.20 -3.49 15.90
CA GLY A 293 -26.92 -4.78 16.55
C GLY A 293 -26.16 -4.60 17.87
N GLY A 294 -25.19 -3.69 17.91
CA GLY A 294 -24.45 -3.34 19.12
C GLY A 294 -25.33 -2.69 20.19
N CYS A 295 -26.18 -1.73 19.80
CA CYS A 295 -27.15 -1.10 20.70
C CYS A 295 -28.17 -2.11 21.22
N LEU A 296 -28.76 -2.96 20.36
CA LEU A 296 -29.69 -4.01 20.78
C LEU A 296 -29.06 -4.98 21.78
N TRP A 297 -27.80 -5.37 21.54
CA TRP A 297 -27.07 -6.20 22.50
C TRP A 297 -26.84 -5.48 23.83
N LEU A 298 -26.46 -4.21 23.81
CA LEU A 298 -26.30 -3.40 25.03
C LEU A 298 -27.63 -3.25 25.78
N PHE A 299 -28.75 -3.03 25.08
CA PHE A 299 -30.09 -3.01 25.66
C PHE A 299 -30.41 -4.36 26.32
N TRP A 300 -30.13 -5.47 25.65
CA TRP A 300 -30.38 -6.81 26.19
C TRP A 300 -29.53 -7.12 27.44
N GLN A 301 -28.31 -6.57 27.52
CA GLN A 301 -27.47 -6.65 28.72
C GLN A 301 -27.89 -5.65 29.84
N GLY A 302 -28.98 -4.89 29.65
CA GLY A 302 -29.46 -3.89 30.61
C GLY A 302 -28.59 -2.63 30.66
N ARG A 303 -27.80 -2.35 29.62
CA ARG A 303 -26.85 -1.23 29.54
C ARG A 303 -27.40 -0.08 28.69
N ILE A 304 -28.61 0.34 29.03
CA ILE A 304 -29.42 1.35 28.30
C ILE A 304 -28.62 2.64 28.05
N GLN A 305 -27.93 3.16 29.06
CA GLN A 305 -27.18 4.40 28.93
C GLN A 305 -26.07 4.32 27.88
N ALA A 306 -25.32 3.21 27.82
CA ALA A 306 -24.28 3.03 26.82
C ALA A 306 -24.86 2.99 25.39
N ALA A 307 -26.00 2.31 25.21
CA ALA A 307 -26.70 2.26 23.93
C ALA A 307 -27.24 3.63 23.51
N LEU A 308 -27.85 4.38 24.43
CA LEU A 308 -28.37 5.72 24.16
C LEU A 308 -27.26 6.71 23.80
N HIS A 309 -26.12 6.68 24.50
CA HIS A 309 -24.97 7.53 24.18
C HIS A 309 -24.41 7.19 22.80
N TRP A 310 -24.31 5.90 22.44
CA TRP A 310 -23.84 5.50 21.11
C TRP A 310 -24.79 5.95 19.99
N LEU A 311 -26.09 5.78 20.20
CA LEU A 311 -27.11 6.21 19.24
C LEU A 311 -27.14 7.73 19.09
N ALA A 312 -27.09 8.46 20.21
CA ALA A 312 -27.02 9.92 20.22
C ALA A 312 -25.76 10.42 19.48
N ALA A 313 -24.62 9.75 19.66
CA ALA A 313 -23.39 10.04 18.93
C ALA A 313 -23.60 10.06 17.44
N TYR A 314 -24.17 8.97 16.93
CA TYR A 314 -24.36 8.78 15.50
C TYR A 314 -25.36 9.79 14.94
N LEU A 315 -26.50 9.98 15.60
CA LEU A 315 -27.55 10.88 15.14
C LEU A 315 -27.09 12.35 15.16
N CYS A 316 -26.48 12.80 16.26
CA CYS A 316 -26.03 14.19 16.37
C CYS A 316 -24.84 14.49 15.45
N ALA A 317 -23.88 13.57 15.32
CA ALA A 317 -22.79 13.71 14.37
C ALA A 317 -23.31 13.73 12.92
N GLY A 318 -24.28 12.87 12.60
CA GLY A 318 -24.95 12.82 11.31
C GLY A 318 -25.64 14.13 10.96
N LEU A 319 -26.45 14.64 11.88
CA LEU A 319 -27.15 15.92 11.72
C LEU A 319 -26.17 17.09 11.52
N LEU A 320 -25.14 17.19 12.36
CA LEU A 320 -24.16 18.27 12.24
C LEU A 320 -23.38 18.18 10.92
N THR A 321 -22.97 16.98 10.52
CA THR A 321 -22.30 16.76 9.23
C THR A 321 -23.19 17.18 8.07
N TRP A 322 -24.48 16.85 8.13
CA TRP A 322 -25.47 17.24 7.11
C TRP A 322 -25.64 18.77 7.04
N ILE A 323 -25.76 19.44 8.19
CA ILE A 323 -25.83 20.92 8.25
C ILE A 323 -24.56 21.55 7.64
N LEU A 324 -23.38 21.04 8.00
CA LEU A 324 -22.11 21.55 7.47
C LEU A 324 -22.00 21.33 5.96
N LYS A 325 -22.44 20.18 5.44
CA LYS A 325 -22.52 19.93 3.99
C LYS A 325 -23.41 20.91 3.26
N PHE A 326 -24.60 21.14 3.80
CA PHE A 326 -25.57 22.04 3.20
C PHE A 326 -25.13 23.52 3.21
N THR A 327 -24.35 23.91 4.21
CA THR A 327 -23.84 25.28 4.36
C THR A 327 -22.57 25.52 3.56
N ALA A 328 -21.63 24.58 3.53
CA ALA A 328 -20.36 24.73 2.82
C ALA A 328 -20.50 24.57 1.29
N ARG A 329 -21.39 23.68 0.82
CA ARG A 329 -21.69 23.45 -0.61
C ARG A 329 -20.46 23.24 -1.49
N ILE A 330 -19.53 22.40 -1.02
CA ILE A 330 -18.28 22.10 -1.73
C ILE A 330 -18.49 20.85 -2.57
N ASP A 331 -18.15 20.97 -3.86
CA ASP A 331 -18.28 19.88 -4.81
C ASP A 331 -17.13 18.86 -4.63
N PRO A 332 -17.41 17.55 -4.78
CA PRO A 332 -16.40 16.51 -4.72
C PRO A 332 -15.44 16.56 -5.94
N PRO A 333 -14.29 15.86 -5.87
CA PRO A 333 -13.36 15.79 -7.00
C PRO A 333 -13.95 15.15 -8.27
N LEU A 334 -14.89 14.22 -8.12
CA LEU A 334 -15.54 13.53 -9.22
C LEU A 334 -16.94 14.10 -9.46
N ASP A 335 -17.13 14.75 -10.62
CA ASP A 335 -18.33 15.50 -10.98
C ASP A 335 -19.63 14.68 -10.98
N PHE A 336 -19.56 13.36 -11.14
CA PHE A 336 -20.73 12.48 -11.16
C PHE A 336 -21.22 12.07 -9.76
N ILE A 337 -20.58 12.55 -8.71
CA ILE A 337 -21.03 12.35 -7.33
C ILE A 337 -21.98 13.49 -6.98
N ASP A 338 -23.28 13.23 -7.05
CA ASP A 338 -24.36 14.19 -6.76
C ASP A 338 -24.53 14.46 -5.25
N SER A 339 -23.46 14.82 -4.54
CA SER A 339 -23.54 15.22 -3.13
C SER A 339 -22.33 16.05 -2.70
N TYR A 340 -22.55 17.05 -1.84
CA TYR A 340 -21.46 17.86 -1.29
C TYR A 340 -20.46 17.02 -0.50
N SER A 341 -19.18 17.34 -0.65
CA SER A 341 -18.07 16.54 -0.13
C SER A 341 -17.71 16.88 1.32
N PHE A 342 -17.74 18.17 1.67
CA PHE A 342 -17.24 18.71 2.95
C PHE A 342 -18.32 18.82 4.04
N PRO A 343 -18.09 18.34 5.28
CA PRO A 343 -16.97 17.50 5.71
C PRO A 343 -17.22 16.01 5.41
N GLY A 344 -16.17 15.21 5.55
CA GLY A 344 -16.16 13.80 5.18
C GLY A 344 -17.10 12.89 5.98
N ALA A 345 -18.37 12.75 5.56
CA ALA A 345 -19.39 12.00 6.30
C ALA A 345 -19.03 10.53 6.57
N HIS A 346 -18.51 9.80 5.59
CA HIS A 346 -18.11 8.39 5.75
C HIS A 346 -17.05 8.24 6.84
N THR A 347 -16.04 9.12 6.83
CA THR A 347 -14.97 9.16 7.82
C THR A 347 -15.49 9.53 9.21
N THR A 348 -16.33 10.57 9.31
CA THR A 348 -16.94 11.00 10.58
C THR A 348 -17.76 9.88 11.21
N MET A 349 -18.68 9.26 10.46
CA MET A 349 -19.56 8.22 11.00
C MET A 349 -18.77 6.96 11.39
N SER A 350 -17.79 6.56 10.56
CA SER A 350 -16.94 5.41 10.88
C SER A 350 -16.19 5.64 12.18
N LEU A 351 -15.65 6.84 12.39
CA LEU A 351 -14.93 7.19 13.62
C LEU A 351 -15.86 7.25 14.83
N VAL A 352 -17.10 7.73 14.67
CA VAL A 352 -18.10 7.73 15.75
C VAL A 352 -18.50 6.30 16.13
N VAL A 353 -18.77 5.43 15.16
CA VAL A 353 -19.20 4.04 15.42
C VAL A 353 -18.06 3.21 16.00
N TYR A 354 -16.92 3.12 15.29
CA TYR A 354 -15.79 2.29 15.72
C TYR A 354 -15.03 2.92 16.90
N GLY A 355 -14.91 4.25 16.95
CA GLY A 355 -14.25 4.96 18.04
C GLY A 355 -15.02 4.89 19.35
N PHE A 356 -16.36 4.98 19.32
CA PHE A 356 -17.15 4.79 20.54
C PHE A 356 -17.12 3.34 21.03
N LEU A 357 -17.17 2.35 20.12
CA LEU A 357 -16.97 0.95 20.48
C LEU A 357 -15.59 0.73 21.14
N ALA A 358 -14.54 1.33 20.59
CA ALA A 358 -13.20 1.30 21.19
C ALA A 358 -13.17 1.97 22.57
N LEU A 359 -13.91 3.06 22.78
CA LEU A 359 -14.04 3.73 24.07
C LEU A 359 -14.69 2.82 25.13
N LEU A 360 -15.80 2.15 24.78
CA LEU A 360 -16.46 1.18 25.67
C LEU A 360 -15.52 0.05 26.10
N ILE A 361 -14.73 -0.47 25.16
CA ILE A 361 -13.76 -1.55 25.44
C ILE A 361 -12.58 -1.03 26.28
N ALA A 362 -12.04 0.14 25.95
CA ALA A 362 -10.89 0.72 26.64
C ALA A 362 -11.18 1.03 28.11
N ARG A 363 -12.41 1.42 28.45
CA ARG A 363 -12.80 1.71 29.84
C ARG A 363 -12.62 0.50 30.76
N GLU A 364 -12.86 -0.70 30.25
CA GLU A 364 -12.77 -1.97 30.98
C GLU A 364 -11.35 -2.55 31.04
N LEU A 365 -10.40 -1.96 30.32
CA LEU A 365 -9.00 -2.38 30.29
C LEU A 365 -8.11 -1.55 31.23
N PRO A 366 -7.03 -2.14 31.76
CA PRO A 366 -6.03 -1.38 32.51
C PRO A 366 -5.41 -0.29 31.64
N VAL A 367 -5.02 0.83 32.25
CA VAL A 367 -4.49 2.03 31.55
C VAL A 367 -3.37 1.69 30.55
N SER A 368 -2.50 0.73 30.89
CA SER A 368 -1.40 0.27 30.03
C SER A 368 -1.84 -0.40 28.72
N ARG A 369 -3.10 -0.86 28.62
CA ARG A 369 -3.66 -1.55 27.46
C ARG A 369 -4.78 -0.77 26.77
N ARG A 370 -5.17 0.41 27.30
CA ARG A 370 -6.22 1.25 26.71
C ARG A 370 -5.90 1.73 25.31
N TRP A 371 -4.63 1.76 24.91
CA TRP A 371 -4.22 2.12 23.55
C TRP A 371 -4.64 1.07 22.50
N LEU A 372 -4.85 -0.19 22.87
CA LEU A 372 -5.13 -1.28 21.91
C LEU A 372 -6.48 -1.10 21.19
N PRO A 373 -7.62 -0.85 21.88
CA PRO A 373 -8.89 -0.60 21.20
C PRO A 373 -8.86 0.63 20.29
N TYR A 374 -8.25 1.73 20.74
CA TYR A 374 -8.11 2.95 19.93
C TYR A 374 -7.23 2.74 18.71
N MET A 375 -6.12 2.00 18.86
CA MET A 375 -5.28 1.60 17.72
C MET A 375 -6.09 0.77 16.72
N THR A 376 -6.89 -0.19 17.21
CA THR A 376 -7.72 -1.06 16.35
C THR A 376 -8.75 -0.24 15.57
N ALA A 377 -9.46 0.69 16.23
CA ALA A 377 -10.38 1.59 15.56
C ALA A 377 -9.65 2.50 14.55
N GLY A 378 -8.47 3.02 14.89
CA GLY A 378 -7.65 3.81 13.98
C GLY A 378 -7.19 3.03 12.75
N LEU A 379 -6.78 1.76 12.92
CA LEU A 379 -6.39 0.86 11.82
C LEU A 379 -7.57 0.46 10.94
N LEU A 380 -8.80 0.53 11.43
CA LEU A 380 -10.01 0.34 10.61
C LEU A 380 -10.41 1.63 9.88
N VAL A 381 -10.38 2.77 10.56
CA VAL A 381 -10.84 4.06 10.00
C VAL A 381 -9.83 4.67 9.03
N ALA A 382 -8.52 4.49 9.25
CA ALA A 382 -7.51 5.07 8.37
C ALA A 382 -7.57 4.55 6.92
N PRO A 383 -7.71 3.23 6.66
CA PRO A 383 -7.95 2.73 5.30
C PRO A 383 -9.25 3.23 4.68
N ILE A 384 -10.34 3.34 5.46
CA ILE A 384 -11.60 3.94 5.00
C ILE A 384 -11.35 5.38 4.53
N ALA A 385 -10.73 6.20 5.38
CA ALA A 385 -10.40 7.59 5.10
C ALA A 385 -9.53 7.74 3.85
N LEU A 386 -8.46 6.93 3.75
CA LEU A 386 -7.56 6.93 2.59
C LEU A 386 -8.27 6.52 1.31
N SER A 387 -9.13 5.50 1.36
CA SER A 387 -9.87 5.04 0.19
C SER A 387 -10.75 6.14 -0.42
N ARG A 388 -11.30 7.05 0.41
CA ARG A 388 -12.12 8.17 -0.08
C ARG A 388 -11.33 9.18 -0.90
N VAL A 389 -10.08 9.46 -0.50
CA VAL A 389 -9.17 10.35 -1.24
C VAL A 389 -8.67 9.64 -2.50
N TYR A 390 -8.22 8.40 -2.37
CA TYR A 390 -7.68 7.62 -3.49
C TYR A 390 -8.70 7.40 -4.61
N LEU A 391 -9.96 7.08 -4.27
CA LEU A 391 -11.03 6.86 -5.25
C LEU A 391 -11.56 8.17 -5.86
N GLY A 392 -11.03 9.34 -5.47
CA GLY A 392 -11.52 10.65 -5.91
C GLY A 392 -12.89 11.02 -5.34
N ALA A 393 -13.35 10.31 -4.31
CA ALA A 393 -14.71 10.46 -3.80
C ALA A 393 -14.86 11.66 -2.85
N GLN A 394 -13.75 12.13 -2.25
CA GLN A 394 -13.67 13.29 -1.36
C GLN A 394 -12.28 13.92 -1.46
N TRP A 395 -12.18 15.22 -1.19
CA TRP A 395 -10.90 15.90 -1.05
C TRP A 395 -10.16 15.45 0.21
N PHE A 396 -8.85 15.68 0.27
CA PHE A 396 -8.05 15.34 1.44
C PHE A 396 -8.46 16.18 2.66
N SER A 397 -8.77 17.46 2.46
CA SER A 397 -9.30 18.37 3.48
C SER A 397 -10.65 17.92 4.04
N ASP A 398 -11.54 17.36 3.21
CA ASP A 398 -12.83 16.79 3.66
C ASP A 398 -12.60 15.66 4.66
N VAL A 399 -11.62 14.79 4.37
CA VAL A 399 -11.27 13.66 5.21
C VAL A 399 -10.66 14.12 6.52
N LEU A 400 -9.75 15.11 6.51
CA LEU A 400 -9.19 15.69 7.72
C LEU A 400 -10.26 16.35 8.61
N ALA A 401 -11.20 17.08 7.99
CA ALA A 401 -12.34 17.65 8.71
C ALA A 401 -13.23 16.55 9.31
N GLY A 402 -13.47 15.47 8.55
CA GLY A 402 -14.25 14.33 9.03
C GLY A 402 -13.61 13.59 10.20
N VAL A 403 -12.29 13.36 10.15
CA VAL A 403 -11.53 12.80 11.28
C VAL A 403 -11.64 13.72 12.50
N SER A 404 -11.41 15.02 12.32
CA SER A 404 -11.48 16.00 13.40
C SER A 404 -12.86 16.01 14.06
N LEU A 405 -13.93 16.05 13.24
CA LEU A 405 -15.30 16.04 13.71
C LEU A 405 -15.68 14.73 14.44
N GLY A 406 -15.21 13.58 13.95
CA GLY A 406 -15.45 12.31 14.63
C GLY A 406 -14.69 12.20 15.97
N VAL A 407 -13.45 12.71 16.08
CA VAL A 407 -12.73 12.75 17.37
C VAL A 407 -13.44 13.69 18.36
N ILE A 408 -13.93 14.84 17.91
CA ILE A 408 -14.73 15.77 18.74
C ILE A 408 -15.92 15.03 19.35
N TRP A 409 -16.66 14.24 18.56
CA TRP A 409 -17.80 13.49 19.07
C TRP A 409 -17.41 12.35 20.00
N VAL A 410 -16.38 11.56 19.66
CA VAL A 410 -15.90 10.47 20.51
C VAL A 410 -15.41 11.01 21.87
N THR A 411 -14.73 12.15 21.88
CA THR A 411 -14.24 12.78 23.11
C THR A 411 -15.37 13.39 23.93
N LEU A 412 -16.30 14.12 23.31
CA LEU A 412 -17.45 14.72 23.98
C LEU A 412 -18.33 13.66 24.67
N ILE A 413 -18.56 12.53 23.98
CA ILE A 413 -19.39 11.45 24.51
C ILE A 413 -18.60 10.60 25.50
N GLY A 414 -17.29 10.45 25.31
CA GLY A 414 -16.42 9.89 26.34
C GLY A 414 -16.54 10.64 27.67
N ILE A 415 -16.48 11.98 27.63
CA ILE A 415 -16.67 12.84 28.80
C ILE A 415 -18.08 12.67 29.40
N ALA A 416 -19.12 12.64 28.57
CA ALA A 416 -20.51 12.46 29.05
C ALA A 416 -20.73 11.08 29.68
N TYR A 417 -20.20 10.02 29.07
CA TYR A 417 -20.35 8.64 29.52
C TYR A 417 -19.53 8.34 30.79
N ASP A 418 -18.36 8.96 30.95
CA ASP A 418 -17.55 8.81 32.17
C ASP A 418 -18.21 9.46 33.40
N ARG A 419 -19.08 10.47 33.22
CA ARG A 419 -19.83 11.10 34.32
C ARG A 419 -20.95 10.25 34.92
N HIS A 420 -21.39 9.22 34.22
CA HIS A 420 -22.44 8.33 34.72
C HIS A 420 -21.79 7.02 35.22
N PRO A 421 -22.01 6.62 36.49
CA PRO A 421 -21.52 5.34 37.01
C PRO A 421 -22.15 4.21 36.20
N ALA A 422 -21.37 3.63 35.30
CA ALA A 422 -21.82 2.55 34.44
C ALA A 422 -21.33 1.21 35.01
N PRO A 423 -22.22 0.21 35.15
CA PRO A 423 -21.81 -1.12 35.56
C PRO A 423 -20.96 -1.79 34.48
N ARG A 424 -19.93 -2.53 34.93
CA ARG A 424 -18.90 -3.13 34.06
C ARG A 424 -19.49 -3.93 32.89
N LEU A 425 -18.88 -3.79 31.71
CA LEU A 425 -19.26 -4.50 30.49
C LEU A 425 -18.49 -5.81 30.34
N PRO A 426 -19.15 -6.91 29.90
CA PRO A 426 -18.45 -8.14 29.57
C PRO A 426 -17.72 -8.01 28.23
N VAL A 427 -16.51 -7.42 28.25
CA VAL A 427 -15.70 -7.08 27.06
C VAL A 427 -15.58 -8.22 26.07
N ARG A 428 -15.32 -9.45 26.54
CA ARG A 428 -15.17 -10.63 25.67
C ARG A 428 -16.43 -10.90 24.84
N ARG A 429 -17.61 -10.75 25.45
CA ARG A 429 -18.90 -10.94 24.76
C ARG A 429 -19.18 -9.79 23.81
N LEU A 430 -18.90 -8.55 24.23
CA LEU A 430 -19.02 -7.38 23.36
C LEU A 430 -18.14 -7.50 22.12
N LEU A 431 -16.88 -7.90 22.29
CA LEU A 431 -15.96 -8.14 21.18
C LEU A 431 -16.46 -9.24 20.24
N LEU A 432 -16.89 -10.38 20.80
CA LEU A 432 -17.42 -11.48 20.00
C LEU A 432 -18.64 -11.03 19.17
N VAL A 433 -19.58 -10.32 19.79
CA VAL A 433 -20.77 -9.78 19.09
C VAL A 433 -20.38 -8.75 18.05
N ALA A 434 -19.53 -7.77 18.38
CA ALA A 434 -19.11 -6.74 17.45
C ALA A 434 -18.35 -7.31 16.25
N THR A 435 -17.42 -8.24 16.47
CA THR A 435 -16.68 -8.91 15.39
C THR A 435 -17.61 -9.78 14.55
N THR A 436 -18.58 -10.46 15.15
CA THR A 436 -19.55 -11.29 14.41
C THR A 436 -20.46 -10.43 13.54
N LEU A 437 -21.01 -9.34 14.09
CA LEU A 437 -21.82 -8.37 13.35
C LEU A 437 -21.02 -7.72 12.22
N LEU A 438 -19.76 -7.34 12.49
CA LEU A 438 -18.88 -6.77 11.47
C LEU A 438 -18.62 -7.78 10.35
N LEU A 439 -18.27 -9.03 10.65
CA LEU A 439 -18.04 -10.05 9.63
C LEU A 439 -19.29 -10.32 8.78
N ILE A 440 -20.47 -10.39 9.40
CA ILE A 440 -21.74 -10.57 8.69
C ILE A 440 -22.00 -9.35 7.79
N ALA A 441 -21.87 -8.14 8.32
CA ALA A 441 -22.16 -6.91 7.59
C ALA A 441 -21.17 -6.67 6.43
N VAL A 442 -19.87 -6.93 6.64
CA VAL A 442 -18.84 -6.91 5.59
C VAL A 442 -19.15 -7.94 4.51
N SER A 443 -19.45 -9.18 4.90
CA SER A 443 -19.76 -10.25 3.93
C SER A 443 -21.00 -9.90 3.09
N TRP A 444 -22.03 -9.34 3.72
CA TRP A 444 -23.23 -8.87 3.04
C TRP A 444 -22.91 -7.71 2.10
N GLN A 445 -22.20 -6.67 2.55
CA GLN A 445 -21.80 -5.51 1.75
C GLN A 445 -20.98 -5.93 0.52
N THR A 446 -19.95 -6.76 0.73
CA THR A 446 -19.08 -7.23 -0.36
C THR A 446 -19.84 -8.06 -1.38
N ARG A 447 -20.80 -8.89 -0.94
CA ARG A 447 -21.60 -9.70 -1.86
C ARG A 447 -22.62 -8.90 -2.68
N THR A 448 -23.12 -7.80 -2.14
CA THR A 448 -24.27 -7.07 -2.70
C THR A 448 -23.87 -5.81 -3.45
N HIS A 449 -22.89 -5.04 -2.97
CA HIS A 449 -22.58 -3.70 -3.48
C HIS A 449 -21.20 -3.57 -4.13
N TYR A 450 -20.27 -4.50 -3.87
CA TYR A 450 -18.87 -4.39 -4.31
C TYR A 450 -18.72 -4.21 -5.82
N SER A 451 -19.42 -5.01 -6.63
CA SER A 451 -19.33 -4.91 -8.09
C SER A 451 -19.87 -3.59 -8.63
N ALA A 452 -20.94 -3.06 -8.03
CA ALA A 452 -21.52 -1.78 -8.39
C ALA A 452 -20.61 -0.61 -7.99
N GLU A 453 -20.05 -0.63 -6.79
CA GLU A 453 -19.09 0.39 -6.33
C GLU A 453 -17.80 0.36 -7.17
N LEU A 454 -17.29 -0.83 -7.52
CA LEU A 454 -16.11 -0.97 -8.37
C LEU A 454 -16.35 -0.39 -9.78
N ALA A 455 -17.55 -0.59 -10.33
CA ALA A 455 -17.93 0.02 -11.60
C ALA A 455 -18.13 1.54 -11.50
N LEU A 456 -18.67 2.04 -10.38
CA LEU A 456 -18.88 3.47 -10.15
C LEU A 456 -17.57 4.26 -10.09
N TYR A 457 -16.57 3.74 -9.38
CA TYR A 457 -15.25 4.37 -9.22
C TYR A 457 -14.23 3.93 -10.27
N ALA A 458 -14.63 3.14 -11.26
CA ALA A 458 -13.76 2.80 -12.38
C ALA A 458 -13.37 4.09 -13.14
N PRO A 459 -12.09 4.27 -13.52
CA PRO A 459 -11.67 5.41 -14.33
C PRO A 459 -12.53 5.52 -15.60
N ARG A 460 -13.26 6.62 -15.77
CA ARG A 460 -14.09 6.86 -16.96
C ARG A 460 -13.22 7.48 -18.04
N ILE A 461 -13.01 6.73 -19.11
CA ILE A 461 -12.33 7.23 -20.30
C ILE A 461 -13.39 7.85 -21.19
N GLN A 462 -13.30 9.15 -21.45
CA GLN A 462 -14.12 9.76 -22.48
C GLN A 462 -13.78 9.10 -23.81
N THR A 463 -14.72 8.30 -24.33
CA THR A 463 -14.50 7.58 -25.58
C THR A 463 -14.79 8.53 -26.73
N GLN A 464 -13.79 8.81 -27.55
CA GLN A 464 -13.94 9.64 -28.73
C GLN A 464 -14.40 8.75 -29.90
N VAL A 465 -15.54 9.10 -30.50
CA VAL A 465 -16.11 8.38 -31.64
C VAL A 465 -15.49 8.92 -32.92
N ILE A 466 -14.95 8.05 -33.77
CA ILE A 466 -14.28 8.40 -35.04
C ILE A 466 -14.83 7.50 -36.17
N SER A 467 -14.94 8.01 -37.39
CA SER A 467 -15.22 7.17 -38.57
C SER A 467 -14.04 6.23 -38.88
N GLN A 468 -14.32 5.06 -39.46
CA GLN A 468 -13.27 4.14 -39.89
C GLN A 468 -12.34 4.75 -40.95
N ASP A 469 -12.86 5.54 -41.88
CA ASP A 469 -12.07 6.16 -42.95
C ASP A 469 -11.11 7.24 -42.39
N ASP A 470 -11.59 8.05 -41.45
CA ASP A 470 -10.79 9.07 -40.75
C ASP A 470 -9.67 8.41 -39.92
N TRP A 471 -9.98 7.30 -39.24
CA TRP A 471 -8.98 6.52 -38.52
C TRP A 471 -7.90 5.97 -39.44
N ILE A 472 -8.27 5.34 -40.55
CA ILE A 472 -7.31 4.75 -41.50
C ILE A 472 -6.44 5.81 -42.19
N THR A 473 -6.95 7.02 -42.39
CA THR A 473 -6.25 8.09 -43.14
C THR A 473 -5.35 8.96 -42.26
N SER A 474 -5.85 9.48 -41.13
CA SER A 474 -5.12 10.44 -40.27
C SER A 474 -5.09 10.05 -38.80
N ASP A 475 -6.23 9.63 -38.24
CA ASP A 475 -6.40 9.64 -36.78
C ASP A 475 -5.67 8.51 -36.07
N TRP A 476 -5.24 7.47 -36.80
CA TRP A 476 -4.33 6.44 -36.28
C TRP A 476 -3.04 7.03 -35.68
N GLN A 477 -2.61 8.23 -36.13
CA GLN A 477 -1.43 8.93 -35.61
C GLN A 477 -1.63 9.52 -34.21
N SER A 478 -2.89 9.81 -33.84
CA SER A 478 -3.23 10.40 -32.53
C SER A 478 -3.07 9.43 -31.36
N LEU A 479 -3.03 8.11 -31.64
CA LEU A 479 -2.80 7.08 -30.64
C LEU A 479 -1.33 7.06 -30.20
N PRO A 480 -1.05 6.69 -28.92
CA PRO A 480 0.29 6.71 -28.34
C PRO A 480 1.35 6.05 -29.23
N VAL A 481 2.52 6.69 -29.36
CA VAL A 481 3.66 6.18 -30.13
C VAL A 481 4.34 5.03 -29.42
N HIS A 482 4.51 5.17 -28.12
CA HIS A 482 5.14 4.18 -27.27
C HIS A 482 4.18 3.78 -26.16
N ARG A 483 4.36 2.56 -25.67
CA ARG A 483 3.78 2.08 -24.42
C ARG A 483 4.25 2.99 -23.31
N ILE A 484 3.32 3.39 -22.46
CA ILE A 484 3.63 4.07 -21.20
C ILE A 484 3.57 3.01 -20.12
N ASP A 485 4.70 2.65 -19.54
CA ASP A 485 4.73 1.69 -18.45
C ASP A 485 4.40 2.33 -17.09
N ILE A 486 4.49 1.54 -16.02
CA ILE A 486 4.20 1.99 -14.65
C ILE A 486 5.25 3.01 -14.15
N GLU A 487 6.42 3.08 -14.75
CA GLU A 487 7.48 4.05 -14.42
C GLU A 487 7.34 5.34 -15.25
N GLY A 488 6.52 5.30 -16.31
CA GLY A 488 6.35 6.41 -17.25
C GLY A 488 7.42 6.43 -18.34
N GLU A 489 8.17 5.33 -18.49
CA GLU A 489 9.17 5.16 -19.54
C GLU A 489 8.47 4.84 -20.89
N HIS A 490 9.06 5.33 -21.98
CA HIS A 490 8.46 5.34 -23.33
C HIS A 490 9.28 4.50 -24.34
N ASP A 491 9.84 3.37 -23.93
CA ASP A 491 10.85 2.67 -24.72
C ASP A 491 10.30 1.64 -25.72
N GLN A 492 9.02 1.27 -25.63
CA GLN A 492 8.45 0.18 -26.44
C GLN A 492 7.38 0.70 -27.40
N PRO A 493 7.51 0.51 -28.73
CA PRO A 493 6.58 1.08 -29.70
C PRO A 493 5.22 0.38 -29.71
N ILE A 494 4.16 1.15 -29.97
CA ILE A 494 2.84 0.63 -30.34
C ILE A 494 2.82 0.50 -31.87
N ASN A 495 3.18 -0.68 -32.36
CA ASN A 495 3.34 -0.98 -33.80
C ASN A 495 2.13 -1.66 -34.44
N PHE A 496 1.03 -1.90 -33.70
CA PHE A 496 -0.18 -2.51 -34.24
C PHE A 496 -1.44 -1.78 -33.75
N GLN A 497 -2.47 -1.68 -34.60
CA GLN A 497 -3.79 -1.18 -34.23
C GLN A 497 -4.88 -2.06 -34.84
N TRP A 498 -5.90 -2.39 -34.03
CA TRP A 498 -7.00 -3.25 -34.43
C TRP A 498 -8.35 -2.54 -34.29
N GLY A 499 -9.10 -2.42 -35.39
CA GLY A 499 -10.45 -1.87 -35.44
C GLY A 499 -11.49 -2.98 -35.65
N GLY A 500 -12.01 -3.55 -34.57
CA GLY A 500 -12.97 -4.65 -34.67
C GLY A 500 -13.17 -5.41 -33.36
N SER A 501 -13.90 -6.52 -33.44
CA SER A 501 -14.12 -7.37 -32.26
C SER A 501 -12.87 -8.19 -31.92
N LEU A 502 -12.53 -8.31 -30.62
CA LEU A 502 -11.40 -9.16 -30.20
C LEU A 502 -11.58 -10.65 -30.56
N PRO A 503 -12.80 -11.24 -30.47
CA PRO A 503 -13.02 -12.62 -30.90
C PRO A 503 -12.70 -12.84 -32.39
N ALA A 504 -13.04 -11.90 -33.28
CA ALA A 504 -12.72 -12.01 -34.70
C ALA A 504 -11.20 -12.05 -34.94
N LEU A 505 -10.45 -11.15 -34.29
CA LEU A 505 -8.99 -11.16 -34.38
C LEU A 505 -8.39 -12.46 -33.80
N GLN A 506 -8.90 -12.92 -32.66
CA GLN A 506 -8.43 -14.15 -32.04
C GLN A 506 -8.68 -15.36 -32.95
N GLN A 507 -9.84 -15.42 -33.60
CA GLN A 507 -10.18 -16.48 -34.55
C GLN A 507 -9.31 -16.42 -35.81
N ALA A 508 -9.10 -15.23 -36.37
CA ALA A 508 -8.23 -15.02 -37.52
C ALA A 508 -6.80 -15.50 -37.23
N LEU A 509 -6.23 -15.11 -36.09
CA LEU A 509 -4.88 -15.53 -35.69
C LEU A 509 -4.81 -17.03 -35.34
N ALA A 510 -5.82 -17.57 -34.65
CA ALA A 510 -5.86 -18.99 -34.31
C ALA A 510 -5.89 -19.89 -35.57
N SER A 511 -6.52 -19.44 -36.66
CA SER A 511 -6.50 -20.16 -37.95
C SER A 511 -5.08 -20.30 -38.54
N GLN A 512 -4.16 -19.42 -38.14
CA GLN A 512 -2.77 -19.39 -38.57
C GLN A 512 -1.82 -20.01 -37.52
N GLY A 513 -2.35 -20.74 -36.53
CA GLY A 513 -1.56 -21.41 -35.51
C GLY A 513 -1.12 -20.54 -34.34
N TRP A 514 -1.60 -19.31 -34.22
CA TRP A 514 -1.38 -18.51 -33.00
C TRP A 514 -2.19 -19.09 -31.85
N SER A 515 -1.61 -19.06 -30.65
CA SER A 515 -2.22 -19.63 -29.45
C SER A 515 -2.29 -18.61 -28.31
N PRO A 516 -3.31 -18.66 -27.44
CA PRO A 516 -3.36 -17.79 -26.27
C PRO A 516 -2.24 -18.19 -25.30
N ALA A 517 -1.57 -17.21 -24.70
CA ALA A 517 -0.53 -17.49 -23.72
C ALA A 517 -1.09 -18.24 -22.49
N PRO A 518 -0.35 -19.20 -21.92
CA PRO A 518 -0.77 -19.90 -20.72
C PRO A 518 -0.87 -18.93 -19.54
N ALA A 519 -1.87 -19.13 -18.69
CA ALA A 519 -2.05 -18.31 -17.50
C ALA A 519 -0.89 -18.51 -16.51
N ILE A 520 -0.45 -17.41 -15.90
CA ILE A 520 0.51 -17.46 -14.78
C ILE A 520 -0.20 -18.10 -13.60
N ASN A 521 0.33 -19.22 -13.13
CA ASN A 521 -0.12 -19.90 -11.94
C ASN A 521 1.10 -20.23 -11.07
N PRO A 522 0.92 -20.56 -9.77
CA PRO A 522 2.04 -20.80 -8.88
C PRO A 522 3.02 -21.88 -9.36
N VAL A 523 2.53 -22.86 -10.12
CA VAL A 523 3.35 -23.95 -10.69
C VAL A 523 4.16 -23.47 -11.88
N SER A 524 3.57 -22.70 -12.81
CA SER A 524 4.30 -22.13 -13.95
C SER A 524 5.29 -21.05 -13.53
N ALA A 525 5.02 -20.31 -12.46
CA ALA A 525 5.95 -19.35 -11.87
C ALA A 525 7.23 -20.02 -11.31
N MET A 526 7.17 -21.28 -10.88
CA MET A 526 8.36 -22.02 -10.43
C MET A 526 9.37 -22.24 -11.56
N ASN A 527 8.93 -22.21 -12.83
CA ASN A 527 9.83 -22.36 -13.97
C ASN A 527 10.80 -21.17 -14.11
N TRP A 528 10.53 -20.02 -13.49
CA TRP A 528 11.52 -18.92 -13.42
C TRP A 528 12.77 -19.29 -12.63
N LEU A 529 12.67 -20.26 -11.71
CA LEU A 529 13.78 -20.71 -10.87
C LEU A 529 14.47 -21.97 -11.43
N ALA A 530 14.05 -22.45 -12.60
CA ALA A 530 14.66 -23.59 -13.23
C ALA A 530 16.06 -23.20 -13.76
N PRO A 531 17.07 -24.08 -13.64
CA PRO A 531 18.44 -23.78 -14.11
C PRO A 531 18.56 -23.58 -15.63
N GLU A 532 17.75 -24.32 -16.40
CA GLU A 532 17.68 -24.25 -17.87
C GLU A 532 16.22 -24.46 -18.31
N PRO A 533 15.35 -23.45 -18.15
CA PRO A 533 13.95 -23.58 -18.53
C PRO A 533 13.80 -23.57 -20.04
N ALA A 534 12.96 -24.47 -20.55
CA ALA A 534 12.47 -24.35 -21.92
C ALA A 534 11.72 -23.01 -22.07
N ILE A 535 12.01 -22.23 -23.11
CA ILE A 535 11.40 -20.91 -23.33
C ILE A 535 9.86 -20.97 -23.36
N SER A 536 9.26 -22.08 -23.82
CA SER A 536 7.82 -22.30 -23.85
C SER A 536 7.21 -22.61 -22.47
N ALA A 537 8.02 -23.06 -21.52
CA ALA A 537 7.60 -23.33 -20.14
C ALA A 537 7.69 -22.07 -19.27
N LEU A 538 8.42 -21.04 -19.73
CA LEU A 538 8.51 -19.76 -19.04
C LEU A 538 7.20 -18.98 -19.21
N PRO A 539 6.56 -18.55 -18.11
CA PRO A 539 5.38 -17.71 -18.22
C PRO A 539 5.75 -16.31 -18.75
N VAL A 540 4.95 -15.81 -19.68
CA VAL A 540 5.07 -14.46 -20.25
C VAL A 540 4.57 -13.45 -19.23
N LEU A 541 5.42 -12.49 -18.87
CA LEU A 541 5.06 -11.43 -17.92
C LEU A 541 3.94 -10.55 -18.49
N PRO A 542 2.94 -10.18 -17.65
CA PRO A 542 1.86 -9.31 -18.07
C PRO A 542 2.34 -7.88 -18.10
N GLU A 543 2.04 -7.18 -19.19
CA GLU A 543 2.44 -5.80 -19.37
C GLU A 543 1.25 -4.85 -19.20
N VAL A 544 1.54 -3.66 -18.69
CA VAL A 544 0.58 -2.57 -18.51
C VAL A 544 0.91 -1.45 -19.49
N ASN A 545 -0.12 -0.83 -20.06
CA ASN A 545 -0.02 0.39 -20.86
C ASN A 545 -0.93 1.45 -20.25
N ASP A 546 -0.35 2.56 -19.79
CA ASP A 546 -1.10 3.69 -19.21
C ASP A 546 -2.06 3.25 -18.08
N GLY A 547 -1.56 2.41 -17.17
CA GLY A 547 -2.35 1.84 -16.06
C GLY A 547 -3.34 0.72 -16.46
N ARG A 548 -3.42 0.35 -17.74
CA ARG A 548 -4.35 -0.68 -18.25
C ARG A 548 -3.64 -2.01 -18.51
N HIS A 549 -4.24 -3.10 -18.07
CA HIS A 549 -3.76 -4.44 -18.42
C HIS A 549 -4.07 -4.79 -19.88
N GLN A 550 -3.18 -5.57 -20.49
CA GLN A 550 -3.44 -6.20 -21.78
C GLN A 550 -4.72 -7.07 -21.71
N VAL A 551 -5.57 -6.97 -22.73
CA VAL A 551 -6.83 -7.73 -22.83
C VAL A 551 -6.65 -8.98 -23.69
N LEU A 552 -5.75 -8.91 -24.67
CA LEU A 552 -5.38 -10.05 -25.52
C LEU A 552 -3.85 -10.23 -25.49
N LEU A 553 -3.42 -11.49 -25.31
CA LEU A 553 -2.03 -11.93 -25.45
C LEU A 553 -2.02 -13.23 -26.26
N MET A 554 -1.45 -13.19 -27.46
CA MET A 554 -1.31 -14.33 -28.37
C MET A 554 0.16 -14.59 -28.67
N ILE A 555 0.53 -15.85 -28.78
CA ILE A 555 1.88 -16.32 -29.11
C ILE A 555 1.84 -16.89 -30.53
N ALA A 556 2.77 -16.46 -31.37
CA ALA A 556 2.90 -16.94 -32.75
C ALA A 556 3.36 -18.40 -32.79
N PRO A 557 3.07 -19.15 -33.87
CA PRO A 557 3.68 -20.46 -34.10
C PRO A 557 5.21 -20.33 -34.16
N ARG A 558 5.91 -21.27 -33.51
CA ARG A 558 7.38 -21.23 -33.33
C ARG A 558 8.07 -22.29 -34.17
N ASP A 559 9.24 -21.97 -34.72
CA ASP A 559 10.19 -22.97 -35.16
C ASP A 559 10.92 -23.58 -33.95
N ALA A 560 11.12 -24.90 -33.93
CA ALA A 560 11.81 -25.57 -32.82
C ALA A 560 13.27 -25.12 -32.69
N ALA A 561 13.88 -24.65 -33.78
CA ALA A 561 15.27 -24.20 -33.85
C ALA A 561 15.52 -22.80 -33.24
N GLU A 562 14.50 -21.94 -33.15
CA GLU A 562 14.66 -20.58 -32.61
C GLU A 562 14.34 -20.53 -31.11
N ASN A 563 15.26 -19.96 -30.33
CA ASN A 563 15.09 -19.76 -28.89
C ASN A 563 14.46 -18.38 -28.58
N ASN A 564 13.35 -18.07 -29.25
CA ASN A 564 12.61 -16.83 -29.09
C ASN A 564 11.08 -17.09 -29.08
N LEU A 565 10.30 -16.11 -28.66
CA LEU A 565 8.83 -16.16 -28.73
C LEU A 565 8.27 -14.85 -29.28
N THR A 566 7.62 -14.89 -30.43
CA THR A 566 6.89 -13.73 -30.96
C THR A 566 5.52 -13.65 -30.30
N VAL A 567 5.20 -12.49 -29.71
CA VAL A 567 3.95 -12.27 -28.98
C VAL A 567 3.25 -11.00 -29.43
N LEU A 568 1.93 -11.08 -29.55
CA LEU A 568 1.03 -9.96 -29.79
C LEU A 568 0.29 -9.61 -28.50
N ARG A 569 0.36 -8.34 -28.08
CA ARG A 569 -0.37 -7.77 -26.95
C ARG A 569 -1.32 -6.68 -27.43
N LEU A 570 -2.52 -6.60 -26.85
CA LEU A 570 -3.50 -5.55 -27.11
C LEU A 570 -4.00 -4.88 -25.83
N TRP A 571 -4.14 -3.57 -25.88
CA TRP A 571 -4.72 -2.71 -24.85
C TRP A 571 -5.89 -1.90 -25.42
N PRO A 572 -6.91 -1.60 -24.61
CA PRO A 572 -8.03 -0.77 -25.04
C PRO A 572 -7.59 0.69 -25.23
N SER A 573 -7.92 1.29 -26.38
CA SER A 573 -7.79 2.74 -26.57
C SER A 573 -9.03 3.49 -26.08
N ASP A 574 -8.94 4.82 -26.10
CA ASP A 574 -10.02 5.78 -25.89
C ASP A 574 -10.87 6.03 -27.16
N ARG A 575 -10.64 5.30 -28.26
CA ARG A 575 -11.33 5.52 -29.53
C ARG A 575 -12.32 4.40 -29.86
N GLN A 576 -13.44 4.78 -30.47
CA GLN A 576 -14.48 3.85 -30.93
C GLN A 576 -14.89 4.21 -32.36
N LEU A 577 -15.05 3.19 -33.20
CA LEU A 577 -15.51 3.33 -34.57
C LEU A 577 -16.99 3.68 -34.59
N ALA A 578 -17.36 4.74 -35.32
CA ALA A 578 -18.73 5.20 -35.47
C ALA A 578 -19.61 4.16 -36.18
N ASP A 579 -19.07 3.50 -37.21
CA ASP A 579 -19.82 2.65 -38.13
C ASP A 579 -20.20 1.30 -37.51
N SER A 580 -19.28 0.70 -36.76
CA SER A 580 -19.46 -0.63 -36.13
C SER A 580 -19.70 -0.57 -34.62
N GLY A 581 -19.47 0.58 -33.98
CA GLY A 581 -19.39 0.68 -32.52
C GLY A 581 -18.23 -0.11 -31.91
N ALA A 582 -17.32 -0.66 -32.72
CA ALA A 582 -16.18 -1.43 -32.22
C ALA A 582 -15.10 -0.48 -31.66
N ARG A 583 -14.47 -0.88 -30.55
CA ARG A 583 -13.34 -0.14 -29.97
C ARG A 583 -12.09 -0.35 -30.82
N ILE A 584 -11.27 0.70 -30.97
CA ILE A 584 -9.93 0.58 -31.55
C ILE A 584 -8.98 0.09 -30.45
N TRP A 585 -8.16 -0.91 -30.75
CA TRP A 585 -7.20 -1.48 -29.82
C TRP A 585 -5.79 -1.08 -30.23
N ALA A 586 -5.00 -0.62 -29.26
CA ALA A 586 -3.59 -0.33 -29.44
C ALA A 586 -2.79 -1.59 -29.11
N GLY A 587 -1.83 -1.95 -29.97
CA GLY A 587 -1.14 -3.23 -29.92
C GLY A 587 0.36 -3.13 -30.06
N LYS A 588 1.04 -4.14 -29.51
CA LYS A 588 2.48 -4.34 -29.64
C LYS A 588 2.75 -5.78 -30.06
N VAL A 589 3.56 -5.94 -31.10
CA VAL A 589 4.16 -7.22 -31.48
C VAL A 589 5.65 -7.14 -31.19
N ALA A 590 6.16 -8.10 -30.42
CA ALA A 590 7.57 -8.13 -30.03
C ALA A 590 8.08 -9.57 -29.94
N THR A 591 9.38 -9.73 -30.15
CA THR A 591 10.09 -10.99 -29.93
C THR A 591 10.64 -11.02 -28.51
N LEU A 592 10.29 -12.05 -27.74
CA LEU A 592 10.80 -12.29 -26.39
C LEU A 592 11.99 -13.25 -26.43
N TYR A 593 12.97 -12.97 -25.59
CA TYR A 593 14.17 -13.78 -25.37
C TYR A 593 14.27 -14.19 -23.90
N VAL A 594 14.95 -15.29 -23.63
CA VAL A 594 15.29 -15.69 -22.26
C VAL A 594 16.42 -14.79 -21.75
N GLU A 595 16.17 -14.10 -20.64
CA GLU A 595 17.19 -13.36 -19.91
C GLU A 595 17.46 -14.06 -18.58
N ASP A 596 18.72 -14.46 -18.38
CA ASP A 596 19.18 -15.09 -17.15
C ASP A 596 19.85 -14.07 -16.23
N ARG A 597 19.26 -13.82 -15.06
CA ARG A 597 19.88 -13.02 -14.00
C ARG A 597 20.58 -13.92 -13.00
N LEU A 598 21.91 -13.77 -12.92
CA LEU A 598 22.76 -14.41 -11.91
C LEU A 598 22.66 -15.96 -11.85
N ARG A 599 22.17 -16.62 -12.91
CA ARG A 599 21.85 -18.06 -12.97
C ARG A 599 20.88 -18.56 -11.88
N LEU A 600 20.12 -17.64 -11.28
CA LEU A 600 19.14 -17.95 -10.23
C LEU A 600 17.71 -17.78 -10.72
N ILE A 601 17.49 -16.85 -11.67
CA ILE A 601 16.18 -16.51 -12.20
C ILE A 601 16.31 -16.30 -13.71
N SER A 602 15.45 -17.00 -14.46
CA SER A 602 15.29 -16.89 -15.91
C SER A 602 13.90 -16.37 -16.23
N TYR A 603 13.78 -15.29 -17.00
CA TYR A 603 12.48 -14.75 -17.43
C TYR A 603 12.50 -14.30 -18.88
N LEU A 604 11.32 -14.02 -19.43
CA LEU A 604 11.16 -13.56 -20.80
C LEU A 604 11.19 -12.03 -20.86
N ARG A 605 12.09 -11.47 -21.66
CA ARG A 605 12.17 -10.03 -21.92
C ARG A 605 12.02 -9.74 -23.41
N ALA A 606 11.31 -8.66 -23.74
CA ALA A 606 11.25 -8.17 -25.11
C ALA A 606 12.63 -7.68 -25.57
N GLY A 607 13.07 -8.13 -26.74
CA GLY A 607 14.27 -7.60 -27.37
C GLY A 607 14.01 -6.29 -28.12
N ASP A 608 15.06 -5.75 -28.71
CA ASP A 608 15.06 -4.44 -29.37
C ASP A 608 14.68 -4.50 -30.87
N ASP A 609 14.17 -5.63 -31.38
CA ASP A 609 13.73 -5.76 -32.78
C ASP A 609 12.20 -5.81 -32.85
N TYR A 610 11.60 -4.74 -33.37
CA TYR A 610 10.16 -4.61 -33.57
C TYR A 610 9.72 -4.76 -35.03
N ILE A 611 10.67 -4.95 -35.95
CA ILE A 611 10.40 -5.02 -37.39
C ILE A 611 10.02 -6.45 -37.77
N LYS A 612 10.89 -7.42 -37.49
CA LYS A 612 10.62 -8.85 -37.78
C LYS A 612 9.32 -9.38 -37.17
N PRO A 613 9.01 -9.13 -35.88
CA PRO A 613 7.75 -9.63 -35.31
C PRO A 613 6.51 -9.00 -35.97
N LEU A 614 6.60 -7.76 -36.47
CA LEU A 614 5.51 -7.10 -37.19
C LEU A 614 5.23 -7.79 -38.53
N ASP A 615 6.28 -8.19 -39.26
CA ASP A 615 6.17 -8.93 -40.53
C ASP A 615 5.51 -10.30 -40.35
N VAL A 616 5.82 -10.99 -39.26
CA VAL A 616 5.18 -12.28 -38.89
C VAL A 616 3.67 -12.08 -38.67
N LEU A 617 3.28 -11.01 -37.97
CA LEU A 617 1.86 -10.68 -37.77
C LEU A 617 1.18 -10.30 -39.08
N LEU A 618 1.81 -9.45 -39.90
CA LEU A 618 1.30 -9.02 -41.20
C LEU A 618 1.01 -10.22 -42.10
N THR A 619 1.97 -11.14 -42.24
CA THR A 619 1.83 -12.37 -43.04
C THR A 619 0.68 -13.23 -42.52
N SER A 620 0.56 -13.37 -41.20
CA SER A 620 -0.53 -14.14 -40.58
C SER A 620 -1.90 -13.51 -40.88
N LEU A 621 -2.03 -12.19 -40.79
CA LEU A 621 -3.30 -11.51 -41.02
C LEU A 621 -3.69 -11.46 -42.50
N GLN A 622 -2.73 -11.26 -43.42
CA GLN A 622 -2.98 -11.27 -44.87
C GLN A 622 -3.46 -12.63 -45.39
N ASN A 623 -3.08 -13.72 -44.73
CA ASN A 623 -3.55 -15.06 -45.05
C ASN A 623 -4.98 -15.35 -44.53
N SER A 624 -5.57 -14.45 -43.74
CA SER A 624 -6.93 -14.57 -43.25
C SER A 624 -7.89 -13.79 -44.14
N SER A 625 -9.00 -14.41 -44.55
CA SER A 625 -10.06 -13.74 -45.30
C SER A 625 -11.01 -12.90 -44.42
N MET A 626 -10.78 -12.83 -43.11
CA MET A 626 -11.64 -12.14 -42.15
C MET A 626 -11.15 -10.73 -41.79
N VAL A 627 -9.95 -10.36 -42.25
CA VAL A 627 -9.24 -9.16 -41.79
C VAL A 627 -8.65 -8.42 -42.98
N GLU A 628 -8.91 -7.12 -43.05
CA GLU A 628 -8.21 -6.22 -43.96
C GLU A 628 -7.02 -5.58 -43.23
N THR A 629 -5.93 -5.30 -43.95
CA THR A 629 -4.70 -4.75 -43.37
C THR A 629 -4.15 -3.60 -44.21
N ARG A 630 -3.51 -2.64 -43.53
CA ARG A 630 -2.77 -1.54 -44.15
C ARG A 630 -1.54 -1.22 -43.33
N LEU A 631 -0.38 -1.23 -43.98
CA LEU A 631 0.87 -0.83 -43.37
C LEU A 631 1.09 0.66 -43.59
N VAL A 632 1.34 1.40 -42.52
CA VAL A 632 1.54 2.86 -42.54
C VAL A 632 2.83 3.23 -41.81
N LYS A 633 3.43 4.38 -42.15
CA LYS A 633 4.67 4.85 -41.54
C LYS A 633 4.45 6.10 -40.71
N ARG A 634 4.84 6.03 -39.43
CA ARG A 634 4.82 7.15 -38.50
C ARG A 634 6.13 7.92 -38.57
N THR A 635 6.06 9.24 -38.43
CA THR A 635 7.26 10.07 -38.29
C THR A 635 7.82 9.90 -36.87
N VAL A 636 8.95 9.21 -36.74
CA VAL A 636 9.63 8.95 -35.47
C VAL A 636 10.98 9.70 -35.48
N PRO A 637 11.45 10.24 -34.35
CA PRO A 637 12.79 10.83 -34.27
C PRO A 637 13.86 9.84 -34.74
N ALA A 638 14.88 10.32 -35.47
CA ALA A 638 15.88 9.51 -36.18
C ALA A 638 16.80 8.62 -35.30
N GLN A 639 16.54 8.50 -33.99
CA GLN A 639 17.38 7.79 -33.02
C GLN A 639 16.95 6.34 -32.73
N SER A 640 15.80 5.86 -33.22
CA SER A 640 15.31 4.52 -32.87
C SER A 640 15.85 3.42 -33.80
N GLY A 641 17.09 2.96 -33.59
CA GLY A 641 17.66 1.82 -34.33
C GLY A 641 16.89 0.48 -34.19
N TYR A 642 15.89 0.44 -33.31
CA TYR A 642 15.06 -0.72 -32.94
C TYR A 642 13.69 -0.80 -33.64
N TRP A 643 13.21 0.33 -34.19
CA TRP A 643 11.91 0.43 -34.86
C TRP A 643 11.94 1.52 -35.95
N ASP A 644 11.44 1.19 -37.14
CA ASP A 644 11.49 2.03 -38.35
C ASP A 644 10.26 2.96 -38.51
N GLY A 645 9.39 3.00 -37.50
CA GLY A 645 8.16 3.78 -37.49
C GLY A 645 6.97 3.11 -38.17
N MET A 646 7.10 1.86 -38.64
CA MET A 646 6.01 1.15 -39.29
C MET A 646 4.96 0.70 -38.28
N VAL A 647 3.69 0.97 -38.60
CA VAL A 647 2.52 0.58 -37.82
C VAL A 647 1.58 -0.20 -38.73
N LEU A 648 1.14 -1.37 -38.28
CA LEU A 648 0.14 -2.18 -38.96
C LEU A 648 -1.25 -1.81 -38.46
N LEU A 649 -2.09 -1.29 -39.36
CA LEU A 649 -3.52 -1.11 -39.13
C LEU A 649 -4.25 -2.34 -39.65
N ALA A 650 -5.16 -2.90 -38.86
CA ALA A 650 -6.01 -4.00 -39.29
C ALA A 650 -7.44 -3.80 -38.79
N TRP A 651 -8.43 -4.22 -39.58
CA TRP A 651 -9.84 -4.12 -39.20
C TRP A 651 -10.65 -5.30 -39.72
N GLU A 652 -11.82 -5.49 -39.10
CA GLU A 652 -12.75 -6.56 -39.44
C GLU A 652 -13.41 -6.27 -40.80
N ASP A 653 -13.38 -7.23 -41.73
CA ASP A 653 -14.02 -7.05 -43.04
C ASP A 653 -15.54 -7.00 -42.87
N SER A 654 -16.14 -5.87 -43.28
CA SER A 654 -17.58 -5.63 -43.24
C SER A 654 -18.41 -6.64 -44.04
N ARG A 655 -17.80 -7.37 -45.00
CA ARG A 655 -18.44 -8.44 -45.78
C ARG A 655 -18.47 -9.80 -45.07
N ALA A 656 -17.66 -10.01 -44.04
CA ALA A 656 -17.62 -11.26 -43.26
C ALA A 656 -18.67 -11.31 -42.12
N ALA A 657 -19.36 -10.20 -41.84
CA ALA A 657 -20.30 -10.03 -40.73
C ALA A 657 -21.62 -10.85 -40.83
N HIS A 658 -21.78 -11.72 -41.82
CA HIS A 658 -22.98 -12.56 -42.03
C HIS A 658 -22.84 -14.02 -41.55
N VAL A 659 -21.77 -14.38 -40.84
CA VAL A 659 -21.74 -15.66 -40.13
C VAL A 659 -22.46 -15.48 -38.79
N PRO A 660 -23.59 -16.18 -38.52
CA PRO A 660 -24.30 -16.04 -37.26
C PRO A 660 -23.35 -16.45 -36.13
N ALA A 661 -23.31 -15.60 -35.09
CA ALA A 661 -22.58 -15.84 -33.87
C ALA A 661 -22.83 -17.27 -33.38
N VAL A 662 -21.81 -18.13 -33.45
CA VAL A 662 -21.78 -19.35 -32.67
C VAL A 662 -21.93 -18.90 -31.22
N ALA A 663 -22.92 -19.47 -30.54
CA ALA A 663 -23.34 -19.13 -29.20
C ALA A 663 -22.12 -18.83 -28.29
N PRO A 664 -22.18 -17.80 -27.44
CA PRO A 664 -21.08 -17.48 -26.56
C PRO A 664 -20.85 -18.71 -25.66
N LEU A 665 -19.76 -19.44 -25.91
CA LEU A 665 -19.18 -20.27 -24.87
C LEU A 665 -18.89 -19.31 -23.73
N SER A 666 -19.67 -19.48 -22.67
CA SER A 666 -19.72 -18.70 -21.45
C SER A 666 -18.39 -18.83 -20.68
N THR A 667 -17.30 -18.29 -21.22
CA THR A 667 -15.97 -18.37 -20.61
C THR A 667 -15.20 -17.04 -20.60
N ALA A 668 -15.88 -15.90 -20.82
CA ALA A 668 -15.30 -14.57 -20.62
C ALA A 668 -15.86 -13.82 -19.40
N ARG A 669 -16.77 -14.44 -18.62
CA ARG A 669 -17.27 -13.90 -17.34
C ARG A 669 -16.59 -14.49 -16.09
N SER A 670 -15.62 -15.40 -16.25
CA SER A 670 -15.00 -16.12 -15.12
C SER A 670 -13.49 -15.91 -14.93
N ARG A 671 -12.83 -15.04 -15.70
CA ARG A 671 -11.38 -14.82 -15.55
C ARG A 671 -10.96 -14.05 -14.29
N TRP A 672 -11.91 -13.44 -13.57
CA TRP A 672 -11.71 -12.88 -12.22
C TRP A 672 -12.36 -13.71 -11.11
N ASP A 673 -13.10 -14.77 -11.45
CA ASP A 673 -13.83 -15.57 -10.45
C ASP A 673 -12.98 -16.74 -9.88
N ASN A 674 -11.84 -17.05 -10.50
CA ASN A 674 -10.94 -18.09 -10.01
C ASN A 674 -9.98 -17.60 -8.90
N SER A 675 -9.72 -16.30 -8.78
CA SER A 675 -9.04 -15.72 -7.61
C SER A 675 -9.95 -15.65 -6.38
N THR A 676 -11.27 -15.51 -6.58
CA THR A 676 -12.27 -15.61 -5.50
C THR A 676 -12.47 -17.05 -5.02
N ARG A 677 -12.19 -18.07 -5.83
CA ARG A 677 -12.28 -19.47 -5.40
C ARG A 677 -11.16 -19.92 -4.45
N LEU A 678 -9.96 -19.34 -4.53
CA LEU A 678 -8.88 -19.64 -3.58
C LEU A 678 -9.14 -19.04 -2.19
N LEU A 679 -9.87 -17.91 -2.10
CA LEU A 679 -10.33 -17.36 -0.81
C LEU A 679 -11.59 -18.06 -0.28
N ASN A 680 -12.51 -18.49 -1.16
CA ASN A 680 -13.68 -19.29 -0.75
C ASN A 680 -13.33 -20.73 -0.34
N GLY A 681 -12.17 -21.25 -0.74
CA GLY A 681 -11.67 -22.57 -0.33
C GLY A 681 -11.07 -22.61 1.08
N LEU A 682 -10.78 -21.45 1.70
CA LEU A 682 -10.30 -21.35 3.08
C LEU A 682 -11.45 -21.06 4.09
N VAL A 683 -12.68 -20.90 3.60
CA VAL A 683 -13.90 -20.66 4.41
C VAL A 683 -14.93 -21.80 4.22
N LYS A 684 -14.49 -22.95 3.71
CA LYS A 684 -15.26 -24.21 3.83
C LYS A 684 -14.67 -25.09 4.91
#